data_AF-A0A7C7FRZ6-F1
#
_entry.id   AF-A0A7C7FRZ6-F1
#
_cell.length_a   1.000
_cell.length_b   1.000
_cell.length_c   1.000
_cell.angle_alpha   90.00
_cell.angle_beta   90.00
_cell.angle_gamma   90.00
#
_symmetry.space_group_name_H-M   'P 1'
#
loop_
_entity.id
_entity.type
_entity.pdbx_description
1 polymer ?
#
loop_
_entity_poly.entity_id
_entity_poly.type
_entity_poly.pdbx_seq_one_letter_code
_entity_poly.pdbx_strand_id
1 'polypeptide(L)'
;MKNHYIILVVLAIFSFKCYSQQTLGLFTNSSESLDGYTLFSPQFSTESYLINNCGEKIHSWSSQYLPGLSSYLLEDGVLLRTGRQFGMGGGIGIVEMLDWNSNVIWSHSVSSTHGRQHHDIELLPNGNILLIVHDNRTAAEVTQAGSSTINASIDSEQIVEIQPDLVNGGATIVWEWKAWDHLIQEADITKDDYGIVANHPGRIDINFLNHNSSDWLHFNGVDYNEEFDQIIISVHNFSEFWIIDHSTTLAESSDSIGGTYGNGGDILYRWGNPQAYNQGDPSDQKLFLQHNTHWIPENYLDAGKIIMFNNQVGSQPNPYSTVNIVELPVDANGFYTYNGGAFGPENFDWTYQAPNPTDLYSNIISGVQRLENGNTLICEGVSGRYFEIDANQNIVWEYVNPVNDLGPQAQGTSISDNNTFRCTRYSSNYPGLSGQILTPQGYIETGSTFTCNLYPVEDPVVTVIDILNLLSEFGCLVSCQYDATGDGIVNVSDLLYLLSMFGTVSSQCDSATIFANESTNAVCFETTANTRHIFTNDIPDHTYGPFGGANNIQGQDLEYSMCLFPTLNTTTTPLTQDPNSQGCGGGIVFGLSLQGILYSPFARLYWINPNTQEENMDFVIEAEFTLNMDLNGGHVNNVSRYHYHNVPIDYFTNDLGISGTDHSPLLGYAADGFPIYYKYLYTNPMNSMGGISEFQSDYQLKTGTRPGDGITAPDGVYDGTYIQDYEQIPSQSELDECGGRFGVTPDYPDGTYYYVLTDNWPYIPRCLKGNFIDNTFKIGPNCPPSASATDCATSSTMNTDDAMYGTALNISVDPTSTQLNLNIAENLVDKVIGIVIYHSSGQIVFSSNAYQENIQTAHLSGGIYYVQLNMGQNQVTRKIIIP
;
A
#
# COMPACT_ATOMS: atom_id res chain seq x y z
N MET A 1 22.83 -67.79 67.60
CA MET A 1 22.93 -68.48 66.31
C MET A 1 22.80 -67.43 65.20
N LYS A 2 23.55 -67.62 64.11
CA LYS A 2 23.89 -66.64 63.06
C LYS A 2 22.65 -65.96 62.43
N ASN A 3 22.59 -64.63 62.42
CA ASN A 3 21.69 -63.87 61.54
C ASN A 3 22.49 -63.29 60.37
N HIS A 4 22.15 -63.76 59.17
CA HIS A 4 22.59 -63.17 57.90
C HIS A 4 21.74 -61.94 57.62
N TYR A 5 22.37 -60.79 57.34
CA TYR A 5 21.71 -59.67 56.68
C TYR A 5 22.35 -59.48 55.31
N ILE A 6 21.55 -59.76 54.28
CA ILE A 6 21.83 -59.49 52.87
C ILE A 6 21.70 -57.98 52.69
N ILE A 7 22.76 -57.33 52.22
CA ILE A 7 22.72 -55.94 51.76
C ILE A 7 22.54 -55.98 50.24
N LEU A 8 21.36 -55.57 49.77
CA LEU A 8 21.11 -55.26 48.36
C LEU A 8 21.68 -53.87 48.06
N VAL A 9 22.62 -53.78 47.13
CA VAL A 9 23.07 -52.52 46.53
C VAL A 9 22.18 -52.22 45.33
N VAL A 10 21.38 -51.15 45.41
CA VAL A 10 20.63 -50.61 44.28
C VAL A 10 21.51 -49.55 43.61
N LEU A 11 21.97 -49.83 42.39
CA LEU A 11 22.58 -48.83 41.51
C LEU A 11 21.45 -47.97 40.92
N ALA A 12 21.40 -46.69 41.29
CA ALA A 12 20.58 -45.70 40.62
C ALA A 12 21.33 -45.18 39.38
N ILE A 13 20.83 -45.51 38.19
CA ILE A 13 21.27 -44.92 36.92
C ILE A 13 20.54 -43.59 36.77
N PHE A 14 21.26 -42.48 36.90
CA PHE A 14 20.76 -41.16 36.52
C PHE A 14 20.94 -40.99 35.00
N SER A 15 19.84 -41.00 34.26
CA SER A 15 19.82 -40.58 32.86
C SER A 15 19.88 -39.06 32.79
N PHE A 16 21.04 -38.51 32.46
CA PHE A 16 21.14 -37.11 32.03
C PHE A 16 20.50 -36.98 30.65
N LYS A 17 19.42 -36.20 30.53
CA LYS A 17 18.94 -35.72 29.23
C LYS A 17 19.88 -34.59 28.80
N CYS A 18 20.77 -34.89 27.85
CA CYS A 18 21.51 -33.86 27.13
C CYS A 18 20.52 -33.28 26.11
N TYR A 19 20.11 -32.02 26.28
CA TYR A 19 19.39 -31.31 25.23
C TYR A 19 20.40 -30.97 24.13
N SER A 20 20.10 -31.34 22.88
CA SER A 20 20.94 -30.95 21.75
C SER A 20 20.87 -29.44 21.59
N GLN A 21 22.00 -28.79 21.32
CA GLN A 21 22.06 -27.36 21.04
C GLN A 21 21.38 -27.08 19.70
N GLN A 22 20.52 -26.06 19.64
CA GLN A 22 19.93 -25.56 18.39
C GLN A 22 21.05 -24.94 17.54
N THR A 23 21.24 -25.44 16.32
CA THR A 23 22.29 -24.94 15.41
C THR A 23 21.75 -24.45 14.07
N LEU A 24 20.53 -24.84 13.69
CA LEU A 24 19.88 -24.51 12.42
C LEU A 24 18.39 -24.26 12.64
N GLY A 25 17.67 -23.76 11.64
CA GLY A 25 16.24 -23.50 11.77
C GLY A 25 15.96 -22.29 12.67
N LEU A 26 14.83 -22.31 13.38
CA LEU A 26 14.41 -21.18 14.22
C LEU A 26 15.22 -21.07 15.51
N PHE A 27 15.63 -19.86 15.87
CA PHE A 27 16.29 -19.52 17.14
C PHE A 27 15.40 -18.66 18.05
N THR A 28 14.69 -17.70 17.46
CA THR A 28 13.86 -16.73 18.19
C THR A 28 12.59 -16.44 17.39
N ASN A 29 11.44 -16.40 18.06
CA ASN A 29 10.19 -15.82 17.57
C ASN A 29 9.46 -15.16 18.75
N SER A 30 9.28 -13.84 18.73
CA SER A 30 8.55 -13.10 19.77
C SER A 30 7.29 -12.45 19.22
N SER A 31 6.42 -11.99 20.12
CA SER A 31 5.15 -11.32 19.80
C SER A 31 5.32 -10.00 19.04
N GLU A 32 6.53 -9.45 19.03
CA GLU A 32 6.87 -8.21 18.34
C GLU A 32 7.30 -8.45 16.88
N SER A 33 7.48 -9.71 16.46
CA SER A 33 7.78 -10.05 15.07
C SER A 33 6.53 -9.98 14.19
N LEU A 34 6.71 -9.74 12.89
CA LEU A 34 5.63 -9.84 11.92
C LEU A 34 5.38 -11.30 11.59
N ASP A 35 4.27 -11.86 12.09
CA ASP A 35 3.85 -13.18 11.67
C ASP A 35 3.45 -13.21 10.19
N GLY A 36 4.08 -14.11 9.44
CA GLY A 36 3.86 -14.27 8.01
C GLY A 36 4.62 -15.46 7.44
N TYR A 37 4.93 -15.37 6.15
CA TYR A 37 5.59 -16.44 5.40
C TYR A 37 6.88 -15.96 4.75
N THR A 38 8.01 -16.56 5.11
CA THR A 38 9.32 -16.22 4.54
C THR A 38 9.63 -17.12 3.34
N LEU A 39 9.79 -16.51 2.17
CA LEU A 39 10.28 -17.17 0.96
C LEU A 39 11.81 -17.06 0.88
N PHE A 40 12.47 -18.17 0.60
CA PHE A 40 13.91 -18.18 0.28
C PHE A 40 14.30 -19.35 -0.64
N SER A 41 15.36 -19.14 -1.42
CA SER A 41 15.91 -20.14 -2.34
C SER A 41 17.38 -20.39 -2.03
N PRO A 42 17.73 -21.50 -1.36
CA PRO A 42 19.14 -21.87 -1.11
C PRO A 42 19.90 -22.04 -2.43
N GLN A 43 21.05 -21.39 -2.56
CA GLN A 43 21.76 -21.27 -3.85
C GLN A 43 22.19 -22.61 -4.46
N PHE A 44 22.32 -23.65 -3.63
CA PHE A 44 22.75 -24.99 -4.03
C PHE A 44 21.63 -26.03 -3.93
N SER A 45 20.37 -25.61 -3.79
CA SER A 45 19.18 -26.47 -3.84
C SER A 45 18.34 -26.15 -5.06
N THR A 46 17.70 -27.15 -5.68
CA THR A 46 16.69 -26.91 -6.72
C THR A 46 15.33 -26.50 -6.14
N GLU A 47 15.18 -26.57 -4.82
CA GLU A 47 13.97 -26.22 -4.08
C GLU A 47 14.01 -24.75 -3.64
N SER A 48 12.87 -24.07 -3.77
CA SER A 48 12.58 -22.80 -3.07
C SER A 48 11.56 -23.07 -1.96
N TYR A 49 11.76 -22.51 -0.78
CA TYR A 49 10.98 -22.82 0.42
C TYR A 49 10.16 -21.64 0.88
N LEU A 50 8.94 -21.91 1.33
CA LEU A 50 8.10 -21.00 2.09
C LEU A 50 7.96 -21.54 3.51
N ILE A 51 8.39 -20.76 4.51
CA ILE A 51 8.29 -21.12 5.94
C ILE A 51 7.37 -20.16 6.70
N ASN A 52 6.70 -20.62 7.74
CA ASN A 52 6.04 -19.74 8.71
C ASN A 52 7.05 -19.13 9.69
N ASN A 53 6.60 -18.23 10.56
CA ASN A 53 7.44 -17.66 11.63
C ASN A 53 7.98 -18.70 12.61
N CYS A 54 7.32 -19.86 12.73
CA CYS A 54 7.85 -20.98 13.51
C CYS A 54 8.96 -21.77 12.80
N GLY A 55 9.34 -21.40 11.58
CA GLY A 55 10.39 -22.09 10.82
C GLY A 55 9.97 -23.43 10.24
N GLU A 56 8.67 -23.73 10.26
CA GLU A 56 8.10 -24.92 9.65
C GLU A 56 7.90 -24.69 8.15
N LYS A 57 8.18 -25.71 7.35
CA LYS A 57 7.94 -25.67 5.91
C LYS A 57 6.45 -25.68 5.65
N ILE A 58 5.95 -24.63 4.99
CA ILE A 58 4.57 -24.52 4.55
C ILE A 58 4.43 -25.06 3.14
N HIS A 59 5.34 -24.63 2.27
CA HIS A 59 5.36 -25.05 0.87
C HIS A 59 6.79 -25.08 0.32
N SER A 60 6.97 -25.74 -0.82
CA SER A 60 8.22 -25.70 -1.57
C SER A 60 7.97 -25.91 -3.06
N TRP A 61 8.65 -25.12 -3.89
CA TRP A 61 8.65 -25.28 -5.35
C TRP A 61 9.94 -25.96 -5.81
N SER A 62 9.78 -27.02 -6.60
CA SER A 62 10.90 -27.75 -7.21
C SER A 62 11.14 -27.26 -8.63
N SER A 63 12.40 -26.99 -8.99
CA SER A 63 12.80 -26.68 -10.38
C SER A 63 13.82 -27.68 -10.91
N GLN A 64 14.02 -27.68 -12.23
CA GLN A 64 15.15 -28.37 -12.86
C GLN A 64 16.44 -27.56 -12.76
N TYR A 65 16.36 -26.28 -12.40
CA TYR A 65 17.48 -25.37 -12.32
C TYR A 65 17.82 -25.04 -10.87
N LEU A 66 19.11 -24.92 -10.58
CA LEU A 66 19.56 -24.21 -9.38
C LEU A 66 19.11 -22.74 -9.47
N PRO A 67 18.85 -22.06 -8.35
CA PRO A 67 18.47 -20.66 -8.33
C PRO A 67 19.43 -19.80 -9.13
N GLY A 68 18.86 -18.93 -9.94
CA GLY A 68 19.55 -17.85 -10.60
C GLY A 68 19.76 -16.64 -9.69
N LEU A 69 19.67 -16.84 -8.37
CA LEU A 69 19.63 -15.85 -7.29
C LEU A 69 18.21 -15.36 -6.93
N SER A 70 17.55 -14.57 -7.76
CA SER A 70 16.26 -13.94 -7.40
C SER A 70 15.03 -14.84 -7.57
N SER A 71 14.07 -14.67 -6.65
CA SER A 71 12.76 -15.32 -6.63
C SER A 71 11.71 -14.42 -5.96
N TYR A 72 10.48 -14.43 -6.48
CA TYR A 72 9.33 -13.67 -6.00
C TYR A 72 8.07 -14.54 -6.04
N LEU A 73 7.27 -14.50 -4.98
CA LEU A 73 5.89 -14.97 -5.02
C LEU A 73 5.02 -13.83 -5.53
N LEU A 74 4.37 -14.01 -6.68
CA LEU A 74 3.48 -13.02 -7.29
C LEU A 74 2.11 -13.03 -6.61
N GLU A 75 1.32 -11.98 -6.81
CA GLU A 75 -0.01 -11.79 -6.20
C GLU A 75 -1.04 -12.85 -6.63
N ASP A 76 -0.82 -13.53 -7.76
CA ASP A 76 -1.66 -14.64 -8.24
C ASP A 76 -1.20 -16.02 -7.71
N GLY A 77 -0.15 -16.05 -6.90
CA GLY A 77 0.41 -17.27 -6.30
C GLY A 77 1.43 -18.01 -7.19
N VAL A 78 1.85 -17.41 -8.31
CA VAL A 78 2.94 -17.91 -9.14
C VAL A 78 4.30 -17.57 -8.53
N LEU A 79 5.23 -18.53 -8.53
CA LEU A 79 6.63 -18.25 -8.21
C LEU A 79 7.38 -17.81 -9.47
N LEU A 80 7.71 -16.54 -9.57
CA LEU A 80 8.64 -16.00 -10.57
C LEU A 80 10.07 -16.14 -10.04
N ARG A 81 10.95 -16.80 -10.78
CA ARG A 81 12.33 -16.99 -10.36
C ARG A 81 13.31 -17.03 -11.52
N THR A 82 14.55 -16.76 -11.20
CA THR A 82 15.68 -16.95 -12.10
C THR A 82 16.28 -18.34 -11.92
N GLY A 83 16.94 -18.85 -12.96
CA GLY A 83 17.54 -20.18 -12.98
C GLY A 83 18.95 -20.19 -13.58
N ARG A 84 19.77 -21.11 -13.08
CA ARG A 84 21.14 -21.37 -13.52
C ARG A 84 21.18 -22.46 -14.60
N GLN A 85 21.51 -22.07 -15.83
CA GLN A 85 21.65 -23.00 -16.94
C GLN A 85 22.95 -23.83 -16.83
N PHE A 86 22.83 -25.15 -17.07
CA PHE A 86 23.94 -26.10 -16.93
C PHE A 86 25.08 -25.84 -17.93
N GLY A 87 26.33 -25.95 -17.48
CA GLY A 87 27.53 -25.84 -18.32
C GLY A 87 28.08 -24.42 -18.51
N MET A 88 27.39 -23.39 -18.01
CA MET A 88 27.88 -22.01 -17.98
C MET A 88 28.53 -21.75 -16.60
N GLY A 89 29.85 -21.52 -16.57
CA GLY A 89 30.58 -21.20 -15.34
C GLY A 89 29.98 -19.97 -14.66
N GLY A 90 29.57 -20.11 -13.38
CA GLY A 90 28.83 -19.08 -12.64
C GLY A 90 27.48 -18.65 -13.21
N GLY A 91 26.96 -19.29 -14.27
CA GLY A 91 25.92 -18.72 -15.12
C GLY A 91 24.49 -18.87 -14.59
N ILE A 92 23.86 -17.73 -14.35
CA ILE A 92 22.41 -17.50 -14.36
C ILE A 92 22.01 -17.30 -15.84
N GLY A 93 20.74 -17.43 -16.25
CA GLY A 93 20.42 -17.23 -17.67
C GLY A 93 19.03 -17.62 -18.14
N ILE A 94 18.15 -18.06 -17.26
CA ILE A 94 16.74 -18.32 -17.57
C ILE A 94 15.87 -17.66 -16.52
N VAL A 95 14.69 -17.20 -16.94
CA VAL A 95 13.60 -16.78 -16.07
C VAL A 95 12.47 -17.80 -16.21
N GLU A 96 11.88 -18.22 -15.11
CA GLU A 96 10.77 -19.19 -15.11
C GLU A 96 9.67 -18.77 -14.13
N MET A 97 8.44 -19.09 -14.51
CA MET A 97 7.25 -18.99 -13.68
C MET A 97 6.77 -20.40 -13.36
N LEU A 98 6.62 -20.69 -12.07
CA LEU A 98 6.12 -21.97 -11.57
C LEU A 98 4.78 -21.75 -10.88
N ASP A 99 3.77 -22.57 -11.19
CA ASP A 99 2.54 -22.60 -10.40
C ASP A 99 2.79 -23.20 -9.00
N TRP A 100 1.78 -23.14 -8.12
CA TRP A 100 1.83 -23.72 -6.78
C TRP A 100 2.16 -25.22 -6.74
N ASN A 101 2.01 -25.96 -7.84
CA ASN A 101 2.35 -27.38 -7.92
C ASN A 101 3.71 -27.64 -8.57
N SER A 102 4.54 -26.60 -8.73
CA SER A 102 5.84 -26.64 -9.42
C SER A 102 5.75 -26.97 -10.92
N ASN A 103 4.58 -26.79 -11.55
CA ASN A 103 4.51 -26.87 -13.01
C ASN A 103 5.08 -25.59 -13.61
N VAL A 104 5.96 -25.73 -14.60
CA VAL A 104 6.45 -24.59 -15.39
C VAL A 104 5.30 -24.09 -16.26
N ILE A 105 4.78 -22.90 -15.95
CA ILE A 105 3.77 -22.23 -16.78
C ILE A 105 4.42 -21.44 -17.92
N TRP A 106 5.60 -20.90 -17.66
CA TRP A 106 6.38 -20.15 -18.64
C TRP A 106 7.86 -20.17 -18.29
N SER A 107 8.72 -20.16 -19.32
CA SER A 107 10.16 -20.02 -19.13
C SER A 107 10.82 -19.45 -20.38
N HIS A 108 11.81 -18.59 -20.19
CA HIS A 108 12.51 -17.93 -21.29
C HIS A 108 13.96 -17.57 -20.97
N SER A 109 14.78 -17.45 -22.01
CA SER A 109 16.18 -17.01 -21.94
C SER A 109 16.49 -16.04 -23.08
N VAL A 110 17.12 -14.93 -22.72
CA VAL A 110 17.66 -13.93 -23.67
C VAL A 110 19.14 -14.17 -24.02
N SER A 111 19.74 -15.26 -23.51
CA SER A 111 21.18 -15.58 -23.67
C SER A 111 21.65 -15.66 -25.11
N SER A 112 20.78 -16.09 -26.04
CA SER A 112 21.13 -16.19 -27.46
C SER A 112 20.91 -14.90 -28.24
N THR A 113 20.19 -13.92 -27.69
CA THR A 113 19.79 -12.71 -28.41
C THR A 113 20.50 -11.46 -27.90
N HIS A 114 20.62 -11.29 -26.59
CA HIS A 114 21.16 -10.06 -25.97
C HIS A 114 22.36 -10.36 -25.09
N GLY A 115 22.25 -11.41 -24.28
CA GLY A 115 23.31 -11.80 -23.36
C GLY A 115 22.74 -12.57 -22.18
N ARG A 116 23.64 -12.95 -21.28
CA ARG A 116 23.29 -13.84 -20.18
C ARG A 116 22.66 -13.04 -19.03
N GLN A 117 21.41 -13.36 -18.68
CA GLN A 117 20.77 -12.79 -17.48
C GLN A 117 21.52 -13.21 -16.21
N HIS A 118 21.64 -12.31 -15.23
CA HIS A 118 22.20 -12.61 -13.91
C HIS A 118 21.57 -11.80 -12.80
N HIS A 119 21.75 -12.30 -11.58
CA HIS A 119 21.27 -11.72 -10.33
C HIS A 119 19.77 -11.53 -10.29
N ASP A 120 19.31 -10.34 -10.66
CA ASP A 120 17.98 -9.87 -10.34
C ASP A 120 17.10 -9.69 -11.57
N ILE A 121 15.80 -9.65 -11.30
CA ILE A 121 14.73 -9.33 -12.23
C ILE A 121 13.69 -8.50 -11.47
N GLU A 122 12.88 -7.72 -12.16
CA GLU A 122 11.76 -6.99 -11.55
C GLU A 122 10.49 -7.18 -12.37
N LEU A 123 9.33 -7.38 -11.74
CA LEU A 123 8.05 -7.52 -12.43
C LEU A 123 7.36 -6.15 -12.44
N LEU A 124 7.01 -5.66 -13.63
CA LEU A 124 6.32 -4.38 -13.78
C LEU A 124 4.81 -4.54 -13.63
N PRO A 125 4.09 -3.48 -13.23
CA PRO A 125 2.62 -3.49 -13.12
C PRO A 125 1.89 -3.91 -14.41
N ASN A 126 2.51 -3.68 -15.58
CA ASN A 126 1.98 -4.07 -16.88
C ASN A 126 2.19 -5.57 -17.22
N GLY A 127 2.84 -6.33 -16.33
CA GLY A 127 3.17 -7.76 -16.51
C GLY A 127 4.46 -8.04 -17.28
N ASN A 128 5.21 -7.01 -17.68
CA ASN A 128 6.54 -7.16 -18.25
C ASN A 128 7.59 -7.40 -17.16
N ILE A 129 8.78 -7.85 -17.56
CA ILE A 129 9.85 -8.21 -16.63
C ILE A 129 11.12 -7.48 -17.05
N LEU A 130 11.77 -6.77 -16.12
CA LEU A 130 13.12 -6.25 -16.27
C LEU A 130 14.15 -7.33 -15.94
N LEU A 131 15.21 -7.39 -16.74
CA LEU A 131 16.31 -8.34 -16.58
C LEU A 131 17.62 -7.58 -16.54
N ILE A 132 18.47 -7.91 -15.56
CA ILE A 132 19.89 -7.55 -15.61
C ILE A 132 20.60 -8.57 -16.50
N VAL A 133 21.28 -8.09 -17.54
CA VAL A 133 21.88 -8.93 -18.58
C VAL A 133 23.30 -8.48 -18.88
N HIS A 134 24.22 -9.44 -19.04
CA HIS A 134 25.57 -9.11 -19.54
C HIS A 134 25.52 -8.59 -20.97
N ASP A 135 26.40 -7.65 -21.27
CA ASP A 135 26.62 -7.05 -22.58
C ASP A 135 28.10 -7.20 -22.95
N ASN A 136 28.44 -8.23 -23.73
CA ASN A 136 29.83 -8.58 -24.01
C ASN A 136 30.42 -7.64 -25.08
N ARG A 137 31.55 -7.01 -24.74
CA ARG A 137 32.24 -6.02 -25.57
C ARG A 137 33.61 -6.52 -25.98
N THR A 138 33.87 -6.45 -27.29
CA THR A 138 35.09 -6.95 -27.91
C THR A 138 36.30 -6.08 -27.58
N ALA A 139 37.51 -6.64 -27.70
CA ALA A 139 38.77 -5.88 -27.55
C ALA A 139 38.79 -4.56 -28.34
N ALA A 140 38.23 -4.58 -29.56
CA ALA A 140 38.24 -3.43 -30.46
C ALA A 140 37.31 -2.32 -29.95
N GLU A 141 36.11 -2.67 -29.48
CA GLU A 141 35.16 -1.72 -28.87
C GLU A 141 35.73 -1.13 -27.58
N VAL A 142 36.27 -1.98 -26.70
CA VAL A 142 36.90 -1.55 -25.44
C VAL A 142 38.06 -0.57 -25.68
N THR A 143 38.90 -0.87 -26.69
CA THR A 143 40.01 0.02 -27.09
C THR A 143 39.52 1.31 -27.75
N GLN A 144 38.37 1.29 -28.41
CA GLN A 144 37.81 2.45 -29.09
C GLN A 144 37.08 3.38 -28.12
N ALA A 145 36.42 2.83 -27.09
CA ALA A 145 35.83 3.55 -25.95
C ALA A 145 36.88 4.16 -24.98
N GLY A 146 38.18 4.09 -25.31
CA GLY A 146 39.24 4.70 -24.50
C GLY A 146 39.50 4.04 -23.16
N SER A 147 39.13 2.77 -22.99
CA SER A 147 39.45 2.01 -21.77
C SER A 147 40.95 1.74 -21.65
N SER A 148 41.44 1.81 -20.41
CA SER A 148 42.82 1.53 -19.99
C SER A 148 43.04 0.09 -19.57
N THR A 149 42.00 -0.76 -19.60
CA THR A 149 42.10 -2.17 -19.22
C THR A 149 43.07 -2.94 -20.13
N ILE A 150 43.71 -3.96 -19.56
CA ILE A 150 44.51 -4.93 -20.32
C ILE A 150 43.68 -6.13 -20.82
N ASN A 151 42.40 -6.19 -20.43
CA ASN A 151 41.53 -7.30 -20.78
C ASN A 151 41.19 -7.32 -22.27
N ALA A 152 41.13 -8.52 -22.84
CA ALA A 152 40.81 -8.71 -24.25
C ALA A 152 39.30 -8.55 -24.56
N SER A 153 38.46 -8.40 -23.54
CA SER A 153 37.03 -8.12 -23.63
C SER A 153 36.52 -7.68 -22.26
N ILE A 154 35.40 -6.96 -22.25
CA ILE A 154 34.67 -6.59 -21.03
C ILE A 154 33.27 -7.21 -21.12
N ASP A 155 32.80 -7.77 -20.01
CA ASP A 155 31.39 -8.10 -19.82
C ASP A 155 30.75 -6.87 -19.17
N SER A 156 30.18 -5.99 -20.01
CA SER A 156 29.42 -4.83 -19.56
C SER A 156 28.01 -5.25 -19.14
N GLU A 157 27.17 -4.27 -18.83
CA GLU A 157 25.81 -4.49 -18.31
C GLU A 157 24.75 -3.78 -19.15
N GLN A 158 23.58 -4.40 -19.24
CA GLN A 158 22.37 -3.84 -19.83
C GLN A 158 21.12 -4.25 -19.03
N ILE A 159 20.08 -3.43 -19.09
CA ILE A 159 18.75 -3.74 -18.61
C ILE A 159 17.85 -4.01 -19.81
N VAL A 160 17.13 -5.13 -19.80
CA VAL A 160 16.21 -5.53 -20.87
C VAL A 160 14.82 -5.73 -20.29
N GLU A 161 13.82 -5.09 -20.88
CA GLU A 161 12.42 -5.33 -20.56
C GLU A 161 11.83 -6.34 -21.55
N ILE A 162 11.24 -7.42 -21.04
CA ILE A 162 10.54 -8.42 -21.84
C ILE A 162 9.06 -8.49 -21.49
N GLN A 163 8.23 -8.63 -22.52
CA GLN A 163 6.84 -9.01 -22.43
C GLN A 163 6.72 -10.53 -22.62
N PRO A 164 6.31 -11.29 -21.58
CA PRO A 164 6.15 -12.75 -21.69
C PRO A 164 4.92 -13.12 -22.54
N ASP A 165 5.06 -14.10 -23.44
CA ASP A 165 3.92 -14.76 -24.10
C ASP A 165 3.55 -16.02 -23.30
N LEU A 166 2.60 -15.89 -22.38
CA LEU A 166 2.14 -16.99 -21.51
C LEU A 166 1.30 -18.04 -22.26
N VAL A 167 0.87 -17.77 -23.50
CA VAL A 167 0.00 -18.67 -24.28
C VAL A 167 0.84 -19.55 -25.20
N ASN A 168 1.76 -18.97 -25.95
CA ASN A 168 2.58 -19.68 -26.94
C ASN A 168 4.01 -19.94 -26.44
N GLY A 169 4.40 -19.36 -25.31
CA GLY A 169 5.76 -19.40 -24.78
C GLY A 169 6.68 -18.38 -25.46
N GLY A 170 7.82 -18.10 -24.82
CA GLY A 170 8.78 -17.10 -25.28
C GLY A 170 8.46 -15.70 -24.78
N ALA A 171 9.19 -14.70 -25.29
CA ALA A 171 9.03 -13.30 -24.88
C ALA A 171 9.35 -12.37 -26.05
N THR A 172 8.79 -11.16 -26.02
CA THR A 172 9.17 -10.05 -26.90
C THR A 172 9.93 -9.03 -26.08
N ILE A 173 11.04 -8.51 -26.61
CA ILE A 173 11.74 -7.39 -25.98
C ILE A 173 11.05 -6.10 -26.38
N VAL A 174 10.70 -5.29 -25.40
CA VAL A 174 9.92 -4.07 -25.60
C VAL A 174 10.72 -2.81 -25.27
N TRP A 175 11.77 -2.94 -24.44
CA TRP A 175 12.67 -1.84 -24.09
C TRP A 175 14.06 -2.37 -23.72
N GLU A 176 15.09 -1.54 -23.92
CA GLU A 176 16.48 -1.86 -23.57
C GLU A 176 17.25 -0.59 -23.15
N TRP A 177 18.19 -0.74 -22.23
CA TRP A 177 19.17 0.27 -21.85
C TRP A 177 20.54 -0.35 -21.62
N LYS A 178 21.61 0.26 -22.13
CA LYS A 178 22.97 -0.30 -22.10
C LYS A 178 23.91 0.68 -21.43
N ALA A 179 24.58 0.26 -20.36
CA ALA A 179 25.59 1.09 -19.69
C ALA A 179 26.71 1.55 -20.65
N TRP A 180 26.97 0.75 -21.69
CA TRP A 180 27.98 1.04 -22.71
C TRP A 180 27.66 2.27 -23.58
N ASP A 181 26.40 2.68 -23.69
CA ASP A 181 26.01 3.85 -24.48
C ASP A 181 26.18 5.17 -23.67
N HIS A 182 26.51 5.04 -22.38
CA HIS A 182 26.61 6.15 -21.43
C HIS A 182 28.02 6.36 -20.86
N LEU A 183 29.05 5.96 -21.61
CA LEU A 183 30.43 6.04 -21.16
C LEU A 183 31.02 7.46 -21.26
N ILE A 184 32.09 7.68 -20.50
CA ILE A 184 32.98 8.83 -20.62
C ILE A 184 34.41 8.44 -20.22
N GLN A 185 35.41 9.14 -20.76
CA GLN A 185 36.82 8.99 -20.36
C GLN A 185 37.66 10.25 -20.60
N GLU A 186 38.71 10.44 -19.79
CA GLU A 186 39.67 11.55 -19.90
C GLU A 186 41.06 11.13 -20.42
N ALA A 187 41.27 9.86 -20.71
CA ALA A 187 42.59 9.27 -20.95
C ALA A 187 43.15 9.55 -22.35
N ASP A 188 42.32 9.49 -23.40
CA ASP A 188 42.74 9.62 -24.79
C ASP A 188 41.73 10.42 -25.63
N ILE A 189 42.12 11.64 -26.02
CA ILE A 189 41.32 12.55 -26.85
C ILE A 189 41.04 12.05 -28.27
N THR A 190 41.74 11.00 -28.71
CA THR A 190 41.55 10.42 -30.04
C THR A 190 40.54 9.26 -30.04
N LYS A 191 40.04 8.89 -28.87
CA LYS A 191 39.07 7.81 -28.65
C LYS A 191 37.66 8.35 -28.49
N ASP A 192 36.70 7.45 -28.59
CA ASP A 192 35.29 7.76 -28.36
C ASP A 192 35.11 8.17 -26.89
N ASP A 193 33.99 8.83 -26.61
CA ASP A 193 33.57 9.20 -25.26
C ASP A 193 34.57 10.08 -24.49
N TYR A 194 35.48 10.76 -25.20
CA TYR A 194 36.41 11.70 -24.57
C TYR A 194 35.66 12.93 -24.03
N GLY A 195 35.78 13.17 -22.73
CA GLY A 195 35.19 14.32 -22.05
C GLY A 195 35.81 14.47 -20.66
N ILE A 196 35.47 15.55 -19.95
CA ILE A 196 35.93 15.73 -18.57
C ILE A 196 34.91 15.05 -17.64
N VAL A 197 35.25 13.90 -17.06
CA VAL A 197 34.40 13.06 -16.20
C VAL A 197 33.65 13.91 -15.17
N ALA A 198 34.35 14.80 -14.46
CA ALA A 198 33.74 15.64 -13.42
C ALA A 198 32.62 16.57 -13.96
N ASN A 199 32.63 16.92 -15.24
CA ASN A 199 31.61 17.78 -15.86
C ASN A 199 30.39 17.00 -16.36
N HIS A 200 30.40 15.68 -16.29
CA HIS A 200 29.33 14.80 -16.80
C HIS A 200 28.95 13.75 -15.75
N PRO A 201 28.38 14.15 -14.61
CA PRO A 201 28.05 13.23 -13.51
C PRO A 201 27.01 12.17 -13.90
N GLY A 202 26.21 12.41 -14.95
CA GLY A 202 25.27 11.45 -15.54
C GLY A 202 25.90 10.40 -16.48
N ARG A 203 27.22 10.43 -16.69
CA ARG A 203 27.98 9.48 -17.53
C ARG A 203 28.90 8.59 -16.68
N ILE A 204 29.32 7.47 -17.27
CA ILE A 204 30.03 6.39 -16.58
C ILE A 204 31.51 6.40 -16.98
N ASP A 205 32.41 6.66 -16.01
CA ASP A 205 33.84 6.59 -16.28
C ASP A 205 34.31 5.14 -16.45
N ILE A 206 34.59 4.74 -17.70
CA ILE A 206 35.08 3.39 -18.03
C ILE A 206 36.43 3.05 -17.39
N ASN A 207 37.16 4.06 -16.91
CA ASN A 207 38.50 3.90 -16.37
C ASN A 207 38.58 3.94 -14.83
N PHE A 208 37.45 4.15 -14.14
CA PHE A 208 37.44 4.40 -12.70
C PHE A 208 38.23 3.38 -11.86
N LEU A 209 37.92 2.07 -11.89
CA LEU A 209 38.65 1.09 -11.07
C LEU A 209 39.94 0.56 -11.73
N ASN A 210 40.41 1.15 -12.84
CA ASN A 210 41.55 0.61 -13.62
C ASN A 210 41.43 -0.91 -13.84
N HIS A 211 40.22 -1.35 -14.24
CA HIS A 211 39.74 -2.71 -14.04
C HIS A 211 40.62 -3.77 -14.75
N ASN A 212 41.17 -4.71 -13.98
CA ASN A 212 41.76 -5.97 -14.51
C ASN A 212 40.74 -7.13 -14.51
N SER A 213 39.48 -6.88 -14.11
CA SER A 213 38.36 -7.82 -14.25
C SER A 213 37.58 -7.53 -15.54
N SER A 214 37.07 -8.57 -16.22
CA SER A 214 36.14 -8.38 -17.34
C SER A 214 34.75 -7.99 -16.85
N ASP A 215 34.37 -8.42 -15.65
CA ASP A 215 33.14 -8.04 -14.94
C ASP A 215 33.43 -6.80 -14.09
N TRP A 216 33.07 -5.64 -14.64
CA TRP A 216 33.57 -4.34 -14.15
C TRP A 216 32.54 -3.53 -13.39
N LEU A 217 31.26 -3.56 -13.78
CA LEU A 217 30.14 -2.91 -13.08
C LEU A 217 29.49 -3.83 -12.05
N HIS A 218 29.25 -5.08 -12.43
CA HIS A 218 28.63 -6.11 -11.59
C HIS A 218 27.26 -5.67 -11.05
N PHE A 219 26.29 -5.48 -11.94
CA PHE A 219 24.92 -5.16 -11.53
C PHE A 219 24.32 -6.32 -10.73
N ASN A 220 23.75 -6.03 -9.57
CA ASN A 220 23.29 -7.07 -8.64
C ASN A 220 21.90 -6.81 -8.03
N GLY A 221 21.20 -5.78 -8.48
CA GLY A 221 19.83 -5.47 -8.06
C GLY A 221 19.20 -4.47 -9.02
N VAL A 222 17.91 -4.66 -9.29
CA VAL A 222 17.09 -3.77 -10.10
C VAL A 222 15.72 -3.67 -9.43
N ASP A 223 15.15 -2.47 -9.41
CA ASP A 223 13.80 -2.21 -8.90
C ASP A 223 13.17 -1.07 -9.72
N TYR A 224 11.84 -0.98 -9.70
CA TYR A 224 11.06 -0.07 -10.54
C TYR A 224 10.16 0.83 -9.70
N ASN A 225 10.23 2.13 -9.96
CA ASN A 225 9.33 3.12 -9.38
C ASN A 225 8.22 3.46 -10.39
N GLU A 226 6.99 3.01 -10.09
CA GLU A 226 5.83 3.23 -10.97
C GLU A 226 5.39 4.70 -11.03
N GLU A 227 5.51 5.44 -9.94
CA GLU A 227 5.09 6.86 -9.90
C GLU A 227 5.89 7.70 -10.89
N PHE A 228 7.20 7.50 -10.91
CA PHE A 228 8.13 8.31 -11.68
C PHE A 228 8.54 7.68 -13.01
N ASP A 229 8.16 6.42 -13.27
CA ASP A 229 8.63 5.63 -14.41
C ASP A 229 10.17 5.61 -14.48
N GLN A 230 10.78 5.18 -13.37
CA GLN A 230 12.23 5.17 -13.16
C GLN A 230 12.71 3.79 -12.69
N ILE A 231 13.96 3.47 -13.02
CA ILE A 231 14.62 2.24 -12.58
C ILE A 231 15.79 2.59 -11.68
N ILE A 232 15.91 1.92 -10.54
CA ILE A 232 17.11 1.94 -9.70
C ILE A 232 17.94 0.69 -9.97
N ILE A 233 19.26 0.88 -10.07
CA ILE A 233 20.23 -0.18 -10.33
C ILE A 233 21.28 -0.17 -9.24
N SER A 234 21.51 -1.33 -8.62
CA SER A 234 22.60 -1.52 -7.66
C SER A 234 23.90 -1.91 -8.40
N VAL A 235 24.91 -1.04 -8.33
CA VAL A 235 26.19 -1.18 -9.04
C VAL A 235 27.29 -1.55 -8.04
N HIS A 236 27.49 -2.84 -7.86
CA HIS A 236 28.35 -3.41 -6.83
C HIS A 236 29.78 -2.85 -6.87
N ASN A 237 30.46 -2.98 -8.01
CA ASN A 237 31.88 -2.68 -8.09
C ASN A 237 32.18 -1.17 -8.00
N PHE A 238 31.24 -0.32 -8.40
CA PHE A 238 31.36 1.12 -8.23
C PHE A 238 31.02 1.56 -6.80
N SER A 239 30.36 0.68 -6.04
CA SER A 239 29.78 1.03 -4.74
C SER A 239 28.85 2.23 -4.85
N GLU A 240 27.96 2.17 -5.83
CA GLU A 240 26.92 3.16 -6.09
C GLU A 240 25.61 2.47 -6.41
N PHE A 241 24.50 3.18 -6.24
CA PHE A 241 23.30 2.91 -7.02
C PHE A 241 23.05 4.05 -7.99
N TRP A 242 22.42 3.73 -9.12
CA TRP A 242 22.05 4.67 -10.18
C TRP A 242 20.56 4.64 -10.41
N ILE A 243 20.00 5.78 -10.81
CA ILE A 243 18.60 5.90 -11.23
C ILE A 243 18.58 6.39 -12.68
N ILE A 244 17.81 5.71 -13.52
CA ILE A 244 17.68 5.98 -14.96
C ILE A 244 16.21 6.16 -15.38
N ASP A 245 16.01 6.83 -16.51
CA ASP A 245 14.68 7.11 -17.09
C ASP A 245 14.15 5.91 -17.89
N HIS A 246 13.05 5.30 -17.43
CA HIS A 246 12.41 4.20 -18.13
C HIS A 246 11.39 4.67 -19.19
N SER A 247 10.90 5.91 -19.09
CA SER A 247 9.94 6.48 -20.05
C SER A 247 10.51 6.72 -21.45
N THR A 248 11.80 6.45 -21.64
CA THR A 248 12.53 6.57 -22.90
C THR A 248 12.06 5.55 -23.94
N THR A 249 12.03 5.96 -25.20
CA THR A 249 12.01 4.98 -26.31
C THR A 249 13.38 4.30 -26.44
N LEU A 250 13.45 3.17 -27.16
CA LEU A 250 14.70 2.46 -27.46
C LEU A 250 15.80 3.36 -28.09
N ALA A 251 15.41 4.38 -28.85
CA ALA A 251 16.37 5.32 -29.43
C ALA A 251 16.88 6.32 -28.38
N GLU A 252 15.98 6.85 -27.56
CA GLU A 252 16.30 7.82 -26.50
C GLU A 252 17.11 7.19 -25.37
N SER A 253 16.87 5.91 -25.06
CA SER A 253 17.60 5.16 -24.02
C SER A 253 19.08 4.93 -24.35
N SER A 254 19.52 5.22 -25.58
CA SER A 254 20.93 5.18 -26.01
C SER A 254 21.52 6.58 -26.28
N ASP A 255 20.76 7.65 -26.04
CA ASP A 255 21.16 9.04 -26.24
C ASP A 255 21.15 9.82 -24.90
N SER A 256 21.58 11.08 -24.92
CA SER A 256 21.51 12.04 -23.80
C SER A 256 20.25 12.91 -23.83
N ILE A 257 19.33 12.68 -24.76
CA ILE A 257 18.18 13.54 -25.01
C ILE A 257 16.94 12.66 -25.20
N GLY A 258 15.85 13.05 -24.57
CA GLY A 258 14.57 12.34 -24.64
C GLY A 258 14.12 11.85 -23.27
N GLY A 259 13.03 11.09 -23.26
CA GLY A 259 12.36 10.69 -22.02
C GLY A 259 11.72 11.87 -21.27
N THR A 260 11.04 11.55 -20.18
CA THR A 260 10.31 12.52 -19.34
C THR A 260 11.25 13.53 -18.69
N TYR A 261 12.47 13.10 -18.35
CA TYR A 261 13.45 13.94 -17.64
C TYR A 261 14.41 14.67 -18.59
N GLY A 262 14.30 14.42 -19.90
CA GLY A 262 15.07 15.11 -20.95
C GLY A 262 16.54 14.71 -21.05
N ASN A 263 16.97 13.67 -20.32
CA ASN A 263 18.35 13.18 -20.28
C ASN A 263 18.57 11.90 -21.10
N GLY A 264 17.56 11.42 -21.84
CA GLY A 264 17.65 10.13 -22.53
C GLY A 264 18.00 9.02 -21.55
N GLY A 265 18.94 8.16 -21.92
CA GLY A 265 19.45 7.09 -21.04
C GLY A 265 20.56 7.51 -20.08
N ASP A 266 20.98 8.78 -20.03
CA ASP A 266 21.99 9.20 -19.05
C ASP A 266 21.47 9.06 -17.61
N ILE A 267 22.38 8.83 -16.67
CA ILE A 267 22.03 8.63 -15.26
C ILE A 267 21.39 9.91 -14.70
N LEU A 268 20.15 9.80 -14.22
CA LEU A 268 19.41 10.89 -13.59
C LEU A 268 19.99 11.24 -12.22
N TYR A 269 20.36 10.20 -11.47
CA TYR A 269 20.88 10.33 -10.12
C TYR A 269 21.79 9.15 -9.77
N ARG A 270 22.85 9.41 -9.00
CA ARG A 270 23.78 8.38 -8.50
C ARG A 270 24.23 8.71 -7.10
N TRP A 271 24.46 7.70 -6.27
CA TRP A 271 24.88 7.92 -4.89
C TRP A 271 25.71 6.76 -4.34
N GLY A 272 26.67 7.08 -3.47
CA GLY A 272 27.48 6.08 -2.73
C GLY A 272 28.98 6.28 -2.82
N ASN A 273 29.52 6.61 -4.00
CA ASN A 273 30.96 6.76 -4.21
C ASN A 273 31.30 7.89 -5.19
N PRO A 274 31.35 9.16 -4.74
CA PRO A 274 31.57 10.31 -5.61
C PRO A 274 32.89 10.33 -6.39
N GLN A 275 33.87 9.52 -5.97
CA GLN A 275 35.13 9.34 -6.72
C GLN A 275 34.90 8.70 -8.10
N ALA A 276 33.84 7.92 -8.27
CA ALA A 276 33.51 7.24 -9.52
C ALA A 276 33.20 8.19 -10.68
N TYR A 277 33.03 9.48 -10.38
CA TYR A 277 32.83 10.55 -11.35
C TYR A 277 33.62 11.82 -10.99
N ASN A 278 34.76 11.67 -10.32
CA ASN A 278 35.71 12.75 -9.99
C ASN A 278 35.09 13.91 -9.18
N GLN A 279 34.09 13.63 -8.33
CA GLN A 279 33.40 14.65 -7.51
C GLN A 279 33.57 14.42 -5.99
N GLY A 280 34.49 13.57 -5.58
CA GLY A 280 34.87 13.37 -4.18
C GLY A 280 36.20 12.62 -4.02
N ASP A 281 36.52 12.28 -2.79
CA ASP A 281 37.73 11.54 -2.39
C ASP A 281 37.39 10.27 -1.57
N PRO A 282 38.37 9.43 -1.18
CA PRO A 282 38.11 8.20 -0.43
C PRO A 282 37.28 8.35 0.85
N SER A 283 37.23 9.54 1.45
CA SER A 283 36.44 9.81 2.65
C SER A 283 34.97 10.10 2.37
N ASP A 284 34.61 10.39 1.12
CA ASP A 284 33.22 10.64 0.70
C ASP A 284 32.45 9.35 0.39
N GLN A 285 33.13 8.21 0.24
CA GLN A 285 32.50 6.93 -0.05
C GLN A 285 31.66 6.45 1.15
N LYS A 286 30.39 6.12 0.88
CA LYS A 286 29.39 5.66 1.86
C LYS A 286 29.01 4.20 1.67
N LEU A 287 28.94 3.75 0.42
CA LEU A 287 28.60 2.38 0.08
C LEU A 287 29.88 1.57 -0.21
N PHE A 288 29.80 0.27 0.09
CA PHE A 288 30.91 -0.67 -0.07
C PHE A 288 30.35 -2.00 -0.56
N LEU A 289 30.30 -2.15 -1.88
CA LEU A 289 29.90 -3.37 -2.56
C LEU A 289 28.48 -3.84 -2.16
N GLN A 290 27.53 -2.91 -2.10
CA GLN A 290 26.17 -3.11 -1.58
C GLN A 290 25.31 -4.05 -2.45
N HIS A 291 24.23 -4.58 -1.87
CA HIS A 291 23.23 -5.42 -2.52
C HIS A 291 21.81 -4.97 -2.17
N ASN A 292 20.86 -5.41 -3.01
CA ASN A 292 19.41 -5.26 -2.81
C ASN A 292 19.00 -3.82 -2.52
N THR A 293 19.49 -2.89 -3.33
CA THR A 293 19.06 -1.48 -3.32
C THR A 293 17.70 -1.37 -4.01
N HIS A 294 16.69 -0.88 -3.31
CA HIS A 294 15.31 -0.76 -3.81
C HIS A 294 14.55 0.35 -3.06
N TRP A 295 13.42 0.80 -3.62
CA TRP A 295 12.51 1.72 -2.94
C TRP A 295 11.72 0.99 -1.85
N ILE A 296 11.48 1.67 -0.73
CA ILE A 296 10.55 1.19 0.29
C ILE A 296 9.11 1.43 -0.22
N PRO A 297 8.22 0.42 -0.22
CA PRO A 297 6.83 0.55 -0.70
C PRO A 297 6.02 1.63 0.04
N GLU A 298 5.08 2.26 -0.68
CA GLU A 298 4.24 3.39 -0.21
C GLU A 298 3.51 3.17 1.12
N ASN A 299 3.10 1.94 1.40
CA ASN A 299 2.32 1.62 2.61
C ASN A 299 3.20 1.31 3.83
N TYR A 300 4.53 1.37 3.71
CA TYR A 300 5.46 0.96 4.75
C TYR A 300 6.14 2.17 5.40
N LEU A 301 6.59 2.02 6.64
CA LEU A 301 7.39 3.04 7.32
C LEU A 301 8.62 3.37 6.46
N ASP A 302 8.90 4.66 6.26
CA ASP A 302 9.96 5.18 5.37
C ASP A 302 9.68 5.00 3.85
N ALA A 303 8.41 4.88 3.46
CA ALA A 303 7.93 4.89 2.07
C ALA A 303 8.67 5.89 1.16
N GLY A 304 8.99 5.46 -0.05
CA GLY A 304 9.67 6.26 -1.08
C GLY A 304 11.17 6.47 -0.85
N LYS A 305 11.71 6.18 0.36
CA LYS A 305 13.16 6.18 0.60
C LYS A 305 13.81 4.92 0.01
N ILE A 306 15.14 4.97 -0.18
CA ILE A 306 15.91 3.82 -0.68
C ILE A 306 16.48 3.04 0.51
N ILE A 307 16.29 1.72 0.51
CA ILE A 307 16.87 0.79 1.50
C ILE A 307 17.85 -0.17 0.84
N MET A 308 18.93 -0.54 1.53
CA MET A 308 19.96 -1.42 0.99
C MET A 308 20.79 -2.13 2.06
N PHE A 309 21.46 -3.23 1.66
CA PHE A 309 22.45 -3.94 2.48
C PHE A 309 23.87 -3.57 2.04
N ASN A 310 24.66 -2.97 2.93
CA ASN A 310 26.01 -2.48 2.65
C ASN A 310 27.07 -3.46 3.18
N ASN A 311 27.69 -4.22 2.28
CA ASN A 311 28.38 -5.46 2.61
C ASN A 311 29.72 -5.29 3.33
N GLN A 312 30.57 -4.34 2.90
CA GLN A 312 31.98 -4.29 3.29
C GLN A 312 32.42 -2.95 3.89
N VAL A 313 31.62 -2.39 4.81
CA VAL A 313 31.91 -1.10 5.47
C VAL A 313 33.20 -1.12 6.29
N GLY A 314 33.42 -2.21 7.04
CA GLY A 314 34.58 -2.35 7.93
C GLY A 314 35.89 -2.69 7.20
N SER A 315 37.00 -2.12 7.67
CA SER A 315 38.35 -2.47 7.19
C SER A 315 38.89 -3.76 7.84
N GLN A 316 39.71 -4.50 7.09
CA GLN A 316 40.45 -5.64 7.63
C GLN A 316 41.34 -5.24 8.82
N PRO A 317 41.46 -6.07 9.88
CA PRO A 317 41.00 -7.46 9.97
C PRO A 317 39.57 -7.67 10.50
N ASN A 318 38.79 -6.61 10.72
CA ASN A 318 37.45 -6.69 11.34
C ASN A 318 36.38 -6.10 10.40
N PRO A 319 36.10 -6.74 9.25
CA PRO A 319 35.07 -6.27 8.35
C PRO A 319 33.68 -6.48 8.97
N TYR A 320 32.73 -5.65 8.57
CA TYR A 320 31.33 -5.73 8.99
C TYR A 320 30.42 -5.13 7.92
N SER A 321 29.14 -5.48 8.00
CA SER A 321 28.08 -4.95 7.13
C SER A 321 27.12 -4.04 7.90
N THR A 322 26.40 -3.19 7.18
CA THR A 322 25.30 -2.38 7.74
C THR A 322 24.07 -2.51 6.85
N VAL A 323 22.91 -2.19 7.41
CA VAL A 323 21.71 -1.89 6.62
C VAL A 323 21.49 -0.40 6.69
N ASN A 324 21.19 0.22 5.56
CA ASN A 324 21.09 1.67 5.47
C ASN A 324 19.77 2.08 4.80
N ILE A 325 19.32 3.30 5.10
CA ILE A 325 18.27 4.00 4.35
C ILE A 325 18.81 5.37 3.93
N VAL A 326 18.47 5.80 2.71
CA VAL A 326 18.77 7.14 2.22
C VAL A 326 17.51 7.80 1.68
N GLU A 327 17.26 9.02 2.13
CA GLU A 327 16.23 9.90 1.59
C GLU A 327 16.81 10.70 0.43
N LEU A 328 16.24 10.56 -0.76
CA LEU A 328 16.73 11.24 -1.95
C LEU A 328 16.16 12.67 -2.03
N PRO A 329 16.90 13.64 -2.56
CA PRO A 329 16.41 15.00 -2.75
C PRO A 329 15.54 15.11 -4.02
N VAL A 330 14.53 14.24 -4.12
CA VAL A 330 13.60 14.12 -5.24
C VAL A 330 12.37 15.01 -5.02
N ASP A 331 11.88 15.66 -6.07
CA ASP A 331 10.64 16.44 -6.03
C ASP A 331 9.41 15.60 -6.42
N ALA A 332 8.22 16.19 -6.29
CA ALA A 332 6.95 15.52 -6.58
C ALA A 332 6.75 15.14 -8.07
N ASN A 333 7.68 15.47 -8.96
CA ASN A 333 7.66 15.06 -10.36
C ASN A 333 8.85 14.15 -10.71
N GLY A 334 9.56 13.61 -9.71
CA GLY A 334 10.68 12.70 -9.92
C GLY A 334 12.01 13.37 -10.28
N PHE A 335 12.14 14.70 -10.18
CA PHE A 335 13.41 15.39 -10.45
C PHE A 335 14.29 15.44 -9.21
N TYR A 336 15.57 15.07 -9.37
CA TYR A 336 16.56 15.10 -8.30
C TYR A 336 17.32 16.44 -8.26
N THR A 337 17.40 17.04 -7.09
CA THR A 337 18.14 18.29 -6.92
C THR A 337 19.65 18.06 -7.02
N TYR A 338 20.30 18.73 -7.98
CA TYR A 338 21.76 18.72 -8.15
C TYR A 338 22.35 20.14 -8.04
N ASN A 339 23.22 20.35 -7.04
CA ASN A 339 23.82 21.65 -6.75
C ASN A 339 25.25 21.83 -7.32
N GLY A 340 25.70 20.88 -8.16
CA GLY A 340 27.11 20.76 -8.55
C GLY A 340 27.93 20.04 -7.48
N GLY A 341 28.98 19.32 -7.88
CA GLY A 341 29.75 18.48 -6.97
C GLY A 341 29.24 17.02 -6.95
N ALA A 342 29.33 16.38 -5.78
CA ALA A 342 28.70 15.10 -5.51
C ALA A 342 27.18 15.25 -5.32
N PHE A 343 26.40 14.25 -5.73
CA PHE A 343 24.99 14.18 -5.38
C PHE A 343 24.81 13.99 -3.87
N GLY A 344 23.94 14.78 -3.26
CA GLY A 344 23.52 14.61 -1.86
C GLY A 344 22.35 13.63 -1.74
N PRO A 345 22.02 13.15 -0.53
CA PRO A 345 22.45 13.68 0.75
C PRO A 345 23.87 13.28 1.13
N GLU A 346 24.49 14.01 2.07
CA GLU A 346 25.86 13.70 2.53
C GLU A 346 25.93 12.43 3.40
N ASN A 347 24.82 12.03 4.01
CA ASN A 347 24.76 10.91 4.96
C ASN A 347 23.50 10.08 4.74
N PHE A 348 23.53 8.87 5.28
CA PHE A 348 22.34 8.04 5.43
C PHE A 348 21.31 8.73 6.33
N ASP A 349 20.04 8.52 6.04
CA ASP A 349 18.92 8.90 6.91
C ASP A 349 18.85 7.97 8.13
N TRP A 350 19.05 6.67 7.89
CA TRP A 350 19.09 5.66 8.94
C TRP A 350 20.16 4.60 8.67
N THR A 351 20.69 4.03 9.76
CA THR A 351 21.68 2.95 9.70
C THR A 351 21.44 1.98 10.85
N TYR A 352 21.29 0.70 10.52
CA TYR A 352 21.46 -0.39 11.46
C TYR A 352 22.86 -0.98 11.35
N GLN A 353 23.50 -1.09 12.51
CA GLN A 353 24.77 -1.78 12.71
C GLN A 353 24.61 -2.67 13.93
N ALA A 354 25.09 -3.92 13.85
CA ALA A 354 25.05 -4.82 14.99
C ALA A 354 25.81 -4.23 16.20
N PRO A 355 25.34 -4.47 17.44
CA PRO A 355 25.97 -3.93 18.66
C PRO A 355 27.48 -4.23 18.75
N ASN A 356 27.90 -5.44 18.38
CA ASN A 356 29.27 -5.69 17.96
C ASN A 356 29.28 -5.73 16.42
N PRO A 357 30.04 -4.86 15.74
CA PRO A 357 29.95 -4.75 14.29
C PRO A 357 30.16 -6.08 13.55
N THR A 358 31.09 -6.91 14.02
CA THR A 358 31.42 -8.21 13.41
C THR A 358 30.34 -9.28 13.56
N ASP A 359 29.28 -9.04 14.34
CA ASP A 359 28.14 -9.97 14.48
C ASP A 359 27.19 -9.92 13.28
N LEU A 360 27.37 -8.95 12.38
CA LEU A 360 26.73 -8.90 11.06
C LEU A 360 27.82 -8.68 10.00
N TYR A 361 28.11 -9.72 9.21
CA TYR A 361 29.03 -9.61 8.11
C TYR A 361 28.74 -10.59 6.98
N SER A 362 28.45 -10.03 5.82
CA SER A 362 28.34 -10.80 4.58
C SER A 362 29.10 -10.07 3.48
N ASN A 363 30.16 -10.69 2.97
CA ASN A 363 31.06 -10.05 2.00
C ASN A 363 30.48 -9.95 0.58
N ILE A 364 29.41 -10.70 0.29
CA ILE A 364 28.68 -10.73 -0.98
C ILE A 364 27.20 -11.04 -0.70
N ILE A 365 26.35 -10.96 -1.73
CA ILE A 365 24.90 -11.27 -1.65
C ILE A 365 24.23 -10.54 -0.48
N SER A 366 23.13 -11.07 0.07
CA SER A 366 22.36 -10.50 1.19
C SER A 366 21.25 -9.57 0.74
N GLY A 367 20.28 -9.34 1.63
CA GLY A 367 19.12 -8.53 1.35
C GLY A 367 18.51 -7.94 2.60
N VAL A 368 17.58 -7.02 2.39
CA VAL A 368 16.84 -6.31 3.43
C VAL A 368 15.42 -6.08 2.93
N GLN A 369 14.44 -6.09 3.83
CA GLN A 369 13.08 -5.70 3.52
C GLN A 369 12.50 -4.94 4.72
N ARG A 370 11.90 -3.77 4.47
CA ARG A 370 11.04 -3.11 5.45
C ARG A 370 9.68 -3.82 5.48
N LEU A 371 9.16 -4.11 6.67
CA LEU A 371 7.93 -4.85 6.89
C LEU A 371 6.77 -3.93 7.25
N GLU A 372 5.53 -4.39 7.04
CA GLU A 372 4.31 -3.62 7.26
C GLU A 372 4.08 -3.17 8.71
N ASN A 373 4.59 -3.92 9.69
CA ASN A 373 4.55 -3.54 11.10
C ASN A 373 5.65 -2.54 11.50
N GLY A 374 6.44 -2.06 10.54
CA GLY A 374 7.58 -1.16 10.75
C GLY A 374 8.90 -1.84 11.07
N ASN A 375 8.91 -3.16 11.28
CA ASN A 375 10.14 -3.92 11.53
C ASN A 375 10.98 -4.05 10.26
N THR A 376 12.25 -4.45 10.40
CA THR A 376 13.15 -4.68 9.25
C THR A 376 13.64 -6.12 9.24
N LEU A 377 13.35 -6.85 8.17
CA LEU A 377 13.91 -8.18 7.90
C LEU A 377 15.27 -8.04 7.23
N ILE A 378 16.25 -8.80 7.71
CA ILE A 378 17.64 -8.78 7.24
C ILE A 378 18.06 -10.21 6.89
N CYS A 379 18.56 -10.38 5.67
CA CYS A 379 19.10 -11.64 5.16
C CYS A 379 20.63 -11.55 5.10
N GLU A 380 21.35 -12.15 6.05
CA GLU A 380 22.80 -12.33 5.99
C GLU A 380 23.11 -13.53 5.07
N GLY A 381 23.27 -13.25 3.78
CA GLY A 381 23.14 -14.27 2.75
C GLY A 381 24.23 -15.35 2.76
N VAL A 382 25.48 -15.01 3.09
CA VAL A 382 26.60 -15.99 3.09
C VAL A 382 26.49 -17.02 4.21
N SER A 383 26.03 -16.60 5.40
CA SER A 383 25.83 -17.49 6.55
C SER A 383 24.46 -18.19 6.53
N GLY A 384 23.57 -17.77 5.62
CA GLY A 384 22.19 -18.23 5.56
C GLY A 384 21.38 -17.84 6.80
N ARG A 385 21.77 -16.78 7.50
CA ARG A 385 21.10 -16.29 8.72
C ARG A 385 20.12 -15.17 8.37
N TYR A 386 18.88 -15.30 8.81
CA TYR A 386 17.82 -14.33 8.60
C TYR A 386 17.34 -13.87 9.96
N PHE A 387 17.11 -12.57 10.11
CA PHE A 387 16.58 -12.04 11.37
C PHE A 387 15.77 -10.78 11.15
N GLU A 388 14.81 -10.56 12.03
CA GLU A 388 13.93 -9.40 12.03
C GLU A 388 14.28 -8.53 13.24
N ILE A 389 14.37 -7.22 13.03
CA ILE A 389 14.58 -6.25 14.09
C ILE A 389 13.39 -5.32 14.26
N ASP A 390 13.08 -5.00 15.52
CA ASP A 390 12.09 -3.98 15.88
C ASP A 390 12.63 -2.55 15.72
N ALA A 391 11.79 -1.55 15.97
CA ALA A 391 12.18 -0.14 15.96
C ALA A 391 13.27 0.21 17.00
N ASN A 392 13.43 -0.61 18.04
CA ASN A 392 14.50 -0.48 19.04
C ASN A 392 15.78 -1.25 18.67
N GLN A 393 15.82 -1.85 17.47
CA GLN A 393 16.91 -2.67 16.95
C GLN A 393 17.17 -3.97 17.74
N ASN A 394 16.15 -4.46 18.46
CA ASN A 394 16.20 -5.79 19.07
C ASN A 394 15.84 -6.85 18.04
N ILE A 395 16.54 -7.98 18.07
CA ILE A 395 16.17 -9.16 17.27
C ILE A 395 14.91 -9.79 17.86
N VAL A 396 13.82 -9.78 17.10
CA VAL A 396 12.49 -10.32 17.49
C VAL A 396 12.18 -11.64 16.78
N TRP A 397 12.85 -11.91 15.66
CA TRP A 397 12.81 -13.19 14.97
C TRP A 397 14.18 -13.55 14.41
N GLU A 398 14.57 -14.83 14.46
CA GLU A 398 15.86 -15.29 13.94
C GLU A 398 15.78 -16.74 13.46
N TYR A 399 16.27 -16.98 12.24
CA TYR A 399 16.28 -18.28 11.56
C TYR A 399 17.60 -18.51 10.82
N VAL A 400 18.06 -19.76 10.74
CA VAL A 400 19.22 -20.16 9.95
C VAL A 400 18.82 -21.20 8.92
N ASN A 401 19.04 -20.93 7.64
CA ASN A 401 18.79 -21.84 6.53
C ASN A 401 19.47 -23.20 6.78
N PRO A 402 18.70 -24.30 6.90
CA PRO A 402 19.24 -25.62 7.18
C PRO A 402 19.65 -26.41 5.92
N VAL A 403 19.60 -25.80 4.74
CA VAL A 403 19.81 -26.48 3.46
C VAL A 403 21.11 -26.03 2.79
N ASN A 404 21.95 -26.99 2.42
CA ASN A 404 23.14 -26.78 1.59
C ASN A 404 23.10 -27.68 0.33
N ASP A 405 24.24 -27.84 -0.35
CA ASP A 405 24.38 -28.69 -1.55
C ASP A 405 24.09 -30.18 -1.33
N LEU A 406 24.09 -30.65 -0.08
CA LEU A 406 23.70 -32.01 0.30
C LEU A 406 22.22 -32.13 0.70
N GLY A 407 21.46 -31.03 0.63
CA GLY A 407 20.06 -30.95 1.03
C GLY A 407 19.88 -30.55 2.50
N PRO A 408 18.69 -30.81 3.09
CA PRO A 408 18.40 -30.46 4.48
C PRO A 408 19.30 -31.18 5.48
N GLN A 409 19.84 -30.42 6.44
CA GLN A 409 20.76 -30.91 7.47
C GLN A 409 20.04 -31.21 8.80
N ALA A 410 20.76 -31.80 9.76
CA ALA A 410 20.24 -32.13 11.09
C ALA A 410 20.71 -31.13 12.15
N GLN A 411 19.91 -30.94 13.22
CA GLN A 411 20.33 -30.20 14.41
C GLN A 411 21.65 -30.75 14.98
N GLY A 412 22.47 -29.84 15.53
CA GLY A 412 23.81 -30.16 16.03
C GLY A 412 24.90 -30.15 14.95
N THR A 413 24.56 -29.89 13.69
CA THR A 413 25.51 -29.75 12.58
C THR A 413 26.00 -28.30 12.48
N SER A 414 27.30 -28.11 12.29
CA SER A 414 27.85 -26.85 11.78
C SER A 414 27.70 -26.84 10.26
N ILE A 415 26.82 -25.99 9.74
CA ILE A 415 26.55 -25.91 8.31
C ILE A 415 27.53 -24.95 7.62
N SER A 416 27.88 -25.27 6.38
CA SER A 416 28.52 -24.38 5.42
C SER A 416 27.77 -24.48 4.10
N ASP A 417 27.98 -23.50 3.21
CA ASP A 417 27.40 -23.47 1.87
C ASP A 417 25.86 -23.49 1.88
N ASN A 418 25.25 -22.91 2.91
CA ASN A 418 23.81 -22.69 3.03
C ASN A 418 23.40 -21.29 2.54
N ASN A 419 24.14 -20.77 1.57
CA ASN A 419 24.00 -19.42 1.08
C ASN A 419 22.62 -19.17 0.49
N THR A 420 22.12 -17.96 0.70
CA THR A 420 20.87 -17.47 0.11
C THR A 420 21.06 -16.05 -0.37
N PHE A 421 20.62 -15.76 -1.59
CA PHE A 421 20.81 -14.44 -2.20
C PHE A 421 20.11 -13.34 -1.40
N ARG A 422 18.80 -13.53 -1.17
CA ARG A 422 17.94 -12.75 -0.27
C ARG A 422 16.77 -13.62 0.20
N CYS A 423 16.03 -13.13 1.19
CA CYS A 423 14.74 -13.70 1.60
C CYS A 423 13.69 -12.58 1.69
N THR A 424 12.43 -12.95 1.49
CA THR A 424 11.29 -12.01 1.52
C THR A 424 10.22 -12.55 2.45
N ARG A 425 9.70 -11.72 3.35
CA ARG A 425 8.53 -12.02 4.18
C ARG A 425 7.29 -11.44 3.52
N TYR A 426 6.29 -12.30 3.38
CA TYR A 426 4.93 -11.95 2.97
C TYR A 426 4.04 -12.02 4.20
N SER A 427 3.17 -11.02 4.38
CA SER A 427 2.13 -11.02 5.39
C SER A 427 1.17 -12.21 5.19
N SER A 428 0.45 -12.60 6.24
CA SER A 428 -0.53 -13.70 6.15
C SER A 428 -1.66 -13.43 5.15
N ASN A 429 -1.97 -12.17 4.89
CA ASN A 429 -3.00 -11.71 3.96
C ASN A 429 -2.49 -11.41 2.54
N TYR A 430 -1.20 -11.67 2.25
CA TYR A 430 -0.63 -11.42 0.92
C TYR A 430 -1.45 -12.14 -0.18
N PRO A 431 -1.88 -11.45 -1.26
CA PRO A 431 -2.78 -12.01 -2.27
C PRO A 431 -2.30 -13.34 -2.86
N GLY A 432 -0.99 -13.51 -3.06
CA GLY A 432 -0.41 -14.74 -3.61
C GLY A 432 -0.56 -15.99 -2.75
N LEU A 433 -0.97 -15.83 -1.49
CA LEU A 433 -1.27 -16.93 -0.56
C LEU A 433 -2.76 -17.26 -0.52
N SER A 434 -3.61 -16.41 -1.09
CA SER A 434 -5.06 -16.58 -1.06
C SER A 434 -5.49 -17.86 -1.77
N GLY A 435 -6.37 -18.63 -1.13
CA GLY A 435 -6.86 -19.91 -1.65
C GLY A 435 -5.86 -21.07 -1.61
N GLN A 436 -4.63 -20.86 -1.12
CA GLN A 436 -3.62 -21.91 -0.99
C GLN A 436 -3.75 -22.68 0.33
N ILE A 437 -3.29 -23.93 0.33
CA ILE A 437 -3.24 -24.75 1.55
C ILE A 437 -1.92 -24.45 2.28
N LEU A 438 -2.00 -23.71 3.38
CA LEU A 438 -0.85 -23.25 4.17
C LEU A 438 -0.57 -24.12 5.40
N THR A 439 -0.82 -25.43 5.31
CA THR A 439 -0.63 -26.35 6.44
C THR A 439 0.87 -26.62 6.70
N PRO A 440 1.35 -26.48 7.95
CA PRO A 440 2.71 -26.87 8.30
C PRO A 440 3.04 -28.32 7.94
N GLN A 441 4.17 -28.51 7.25
CA GLN A 441 4.69 -29.81 6.82
C GLN A 441 5.88 -30.28 7.68
N GLY A 442 6.04 -29.66 8.87
CA GLY A 442 7.16 -29.84 9.77
C GLY A 442 8.40 -29.02 9.39
N TYR A 443 9.43 -29.10 10.22
CA TYR A 443 10.70 -28.41 10.02
C TYR A 443 11.47 -28.95 8.80
N ILE A 444 12.23 -28.07 8.14
CA ILE A 444 13.11 -28.45 7.03
C ILE A 444 14.27 -29.30 7.57
N GLU A 445 14.88 -28.88 8.68
CA GLU A 445 15.92 -29.63 9.35
C GLU A 445 15.38 -30.82 10.14
N THR A 446 16.20 -31.86 10.27
CA THR A 446 15.85 -33.03 11.09
C THR A 446 16.31 -32.86 12.53
N GLY A 447 15.50 -33.38 13.48
CA GLY A 447 15.85 -33.37 14.91
C GLY A 447 15.59 -32.04 15.64
N SER A 448 14.85 -31.12 15.02
CA SER A 448 14.38 -29.91 15.70
C SER A 448 13.51 -30.29 16.90
N THR A 449 13.78 -29.62 18.03
CA THR A 449 12.98 -29.73 19.26
C THR A 449 12.46 -28.37 19.70
N PHE A 450 12.62 -27.36 18.84
CA PHE A 450 12.16 -26.01 19.11
C PHE A 450 10.64 -26.01 19.19
N THR A 451 10.13 -25.37 20.24
CA THR A 451 8.69 -25.12 20.41
C THR A 451 8.49 -23.64 20.21
N CYS A 452 7.63 -23.29 19.27
CA CYS A 452 7.35 -21.91 18.88
C CYS A 452 5.85 -21.67 18.99
N ASN A 453 5.49 -20.45 19.38
CA ASN A 453 4.14 -19.95 19.21
C ASN A 453 4.16 -19.06 17.98
N LEU A 454 3.15 -19.20 17.13
CA LEU A 454 2.81 -18.16 16.17
C LEU A 454 2.09 -17.05 16.95
N TYR A 455 2.38 -15.81 16.59
CA TYR A 455 1.69 -14.62 17.06
C TYR A 455 1.02 -13.99 15.84
N PRO A 456 0.07 -14.70 15.19
CA PRO A 456 -0.57 -14.15 14.01
C PRO A 456 -1.06 -12.77 14.40
N VAL A 457 -0.71 -11.77 13.59
CA VAL A 457 -1.35 -10.47 13.68
C VAL A 457 -2.84 -10.80 13.77
N GLU A 458 -3.54 -10.24 14.75
CA GLU A 458 -5.00 -10.24 14.71
C GLU A 458 -5.38 -9.46 13.45
N ASP A 459 -5.30 -10.13 12.29
CA ASP A 459 -6.06 -9.76 11.13
C ASP A 459 -7.49 -10.03 11.57
N PRO A 460 -8.35 -9.00 11.59
CA PRO A 460 -9.68 -9.12 12.15
C PRO A 460 -10.59 -10.14 11.42
N VAL A 461 -10.09 -10.86 10.41
CA VAL A 461 -10.85 -11.76 9.52
C VAL A 461 -10.52 -13.23 9.78
N VAL A 462 -11.52 -14.02 10.17
CA VAL A 462 -11.41 -15.50 10.19
C VAL A 462 -11.63 -16.06 8.79
N THR A 463 -10.67 -16.80 8.28
CA THR A 463 -10.63 -17.38 6.94
C THR A 463 -10.81 -18.90 6.96
N VAL A 464 -10.77 -19.53 5.78
CA VAL A 464 -10.74 -21.00 5.65
C VAL A 464 -9.53 -21.61 6.35
N ILE A 465 -8.41 -20.88 6.40
CA ILE A 465 -7.18 -21.34 7.02
C ILE A 465 -7.36 -21.48 8.53
N ASP A 466 -8.06 -20.57 9.19
CA ASP A 466 -8.29 -20.62 10.63
C ASP A 466 -9.15 -21.83 11.02
N ILE A 467 -10.17 -22.16 10.22
CA ILE A 467 -10.99 -23.37 10.41
C ILE A 467 -10.11 -24.61 10.27
N LEU A 468 -9.23 -24.64 9.27
CA LEU A 468 -8.34 -25.77 9.04
C LEU A 468 -7.31 -25.92 10.16
N ASN A 469 -6.79 -24.82 10.69
CA ASN A 469 -5.88 -24.78 11.83
C ASN A 469 -6.55 -25.32 13.10
N LEU A 470 -7.78 -24.89 13.39
CA LEU A 470 -8.56 -25.41 14.50
C LEU A 470 -8.91 -26.90 14.33
N LEU A 471 -9.35 -27.30 13.13
CA LEU A 471 -9.65 -28.70 12.84
C LEU A 471 -8.42 -29.60 12.93
N SER A 472 -7.22 -29.05 12.74
CA SER A 472 -5.96 -29.79 12.85
C SER A 472 -5.69 -30.29 14.28
N GLU A 473 -6.21 -29.60 15.30
CA GLU A 473 -6.09 -29.97 16.72
C GLU A 473 -7.40 -30.51 17.33
N PHE A 474 -8.42 -30.79 16.51
CA PHE A 474 -9.73 -31.21 17.01
C PHE A 474 -9.66 -32.48 17.88
N GLY A 475 -10.03 -32.34 19.16
CA GLY A 475 -9.93 -33.37 20.20
C GLY A 475 -8.72 -33.23 21.12
N CYS A 476 -7.91 -32.17 20.99
CA CYS A 476 -6.83 -31.86 21.92
C CYS A 476 -7.39 -31.56 23.33
N LEU A 477 -6.72 -32.05 24.38
CA LEU A 477 -7.17 -31.95 25.79
C LEU A 477 -6.20 -31.23 26.74
N VAL A 478 -4.98 -30.91 26.28
CA VAL A 478 -3.93 -30.24 27.07
C VAL A 478 -2.96 -29.50 26.13
N SER A 479 -2.56 -28.29 26.50
CA SER A 479 -1.58 -27.47 25.75
C SER A 479 -1.97 -27.19 24.28
N CYS A 480 -3.26 -27.07 24.01
CA CYS A 480 -3.77 -26.85 22.67
C CYS A 480 -3.47 -25.43 22.19
N GLN A 481 -3.03 -25.29 20.94
CA GLN A 481 -2.65 -24.03 20.32
C GLN A 481 -3.85 -23.33 19.69
N TYR A 482 -4.82 -24.10 19.17
CA TYR A 482 -6.00 -23.55 18.47
C TYR A 482 -7.30 -23.66 19.30
N ASP A 483 -7.17 -23.45 20.61
CA ASP A 483 -8.27 -23.36 21.56
C ASP A 483 -8.92 -21.98 21.49
N ALA A 484 -9.86 -21.85 20.55
CA ALA A 484 -10.50 -20.58 20.26
C ALA A 484 -11.41 -20.09 21.41
N THR A 485 -11.88 -21.00 22.28
CA THR A 485 -12.73 -20.64 23.43
C THR A 485 -11.96 -20.42 24.73
N GLY A 486 -10.66 -20.74 24.76
CA GLY A 486 -9.78 -20.57 25.92
C GLY A 486 -10.05 -21.54 27.07
N ASP A 487 -10.73 -22.66 26.82
CA ASP A 487 -11.14 -23.64 27.84
C ASP A 487 -10.10 -24.78 28.07
N GLY A 488 -9.03 -24.76 27.30
CA GLY A 488 -7.92 -25.71 27.29
C GLY A 488 -8.15 -26.93 26.41
N ILE A 489 -9.23 -26.99 25.62
CA ILE A 489 -9.69 -28.17 24.88
C ILE A 489 -10.22 -27.79 23.50
N VAL A 490 -9.57 -28.22 22.42
CA VAL A 490 -10.11 -28.00 21.06
C VAL A 490 -11.21 -29.02 20.76
N ASN A 491 -12.45 -28.56 20.63
CA ASN A 491 -13.61 -29.42 20.41
C ASN A 491 -14.67 -28.73 19.52
N VAL A 492 -15.90 -29.27 19.52
CA VAL A 492 -17.01 -28.73 18.73
C VAL A 492 -17.28 -27.26 19.08
N SER A 493 -17.08 -26.87 20.34
CA SER A 493 -17.28 -25.48 20.80
C SER A 493 -16.33 -24.52 20.11
N ASP A 494 -15.05 -24.86 19.97
CA ASP A 494 -14.06 -24.04 19.28
C ASP A 494 -14.35 -23.97 17.80
N LEU A 495 -14.73 -25.10 17.19
CA LEU A 495 -15.12 -25.12 15.78
C LEU A 495 -16.36 -24.24 15.52
N LEU A 496 -17.35 -24.29 16.42
CA LEU A 496 -18.53 -23.45 16.33
C LEU A 496 -18.21 -21.97 16.61
N TYR A 497 -17.32 -21.69 17.55
CA TYR A 497 -16.83 -20.35 17.86
C TYR A 497 -16.11 -19.75 16.66
N LEU A 498 -15.22 -20.52 16.03
CA LEU A 498 -14.45 -20.05 14.90
C LEU A 498 -15.29 -19.98 13.60
N LEU A 499 -16.20 -20.93 13.36
CA LEU A 499 -17.23 -20.82 12.31
C LEU A 499 -18.16 -19.62 12.52
N SER A 500 -18.40 -19.23 13.77
CA SER A 500 -19.24 -18.05 14.07
C SER A 500 -18.56 -16.73 13.72
N MET A 501 -17.24 -16.74 13.54
CA MET A 501 -16.43 -15.58 13.15
C MET A 501 -15.97 -15.64 11.67
N PHE A 502 -16.34 -16.70 10.94
CA PHE A 502 -15.88 -16.95 9.56
C PHE A 502 -16.34 -15.87 8.58
N GLY A 503 -15.37 -15.20 7.95
CA GLY A 503 -15.60 -14.10 7.02
C GLY A 503 -16.00 -12.78 7.68
N THR A 504 -15.87 -12.66 9.00
CA THR A 504 -16.24 -11.43 9.72
C THR A 504 -15.04 -10.78 10.38
N VAL A 505 -14.90 -9.48 10.11
CA VAL A 505 -14.23 -8.52 10.99
C VAL A 505 -14.81 -8.71 12.40
N SER A 506 -13.99 -9.07 13.39
CA SER A 506 -14.44 -9.17 14.78
C SER A 506 -14.89 -7.80 15.30
N SER A 507 -16.18 -7.50 15.13
CA SER A 507 -17.09 -7.17 16.21
C SER A 507 -18.52 -7.28 15.69
N GLN A 508 -19.23 -8.37 16.00
CA GLN A 508 -20.68 -8.20 16.13
C GLN A 508 -20.89 -7.22 17.27
N CYS A 509 -21.59 -6.13 16.99
CA CYS A 509 -21.85 -5.13 18.00
C CYS A 509 -22.77 -5.73 19.06
N ASP A 510 -22.29 -5.82 20.31
CA ASP A 510 -23.17 -6.09 21.44
C ASP A 510 -23.93 -4.80 21.81
N SER A 511 -25.01 -4.56 21.06
CA SER A 511 -25.88 -3.40 21.26
C SER A 511 -26.41 -3.32 22.70
N ALA A 512 -26.62 -4.45 23.39
CA ALA A 512 -27.08 -4.43 24.78
C ALA A 512 -26.01 -3.86 25.73
N THR A 513 -24.72 -4.15 25.49
CA THR A 513 -23.62 -3.58 26.27
C THR A 513 -23.42 -2.09 25.94
N ILE A 514 -23.54 -1.71 24.67
CA ILE A 514 -23.44 -0.31 24.22
C ILE A 514 -24.54 0.53 24.88
N PHE A 515 -25.79 0.08 24.78
CA PHE A 515 -26.97 0.75 25.33
C PHE A 515 -26.97 0.75 26.87
N ALA A 516 -26.38 -0.26 27.51
CA ALA A 516 -26.21 -0.26 28.96
C ALA A 516 -25.17 0.76 29.46
N ASN A 517 -24.28 1.27 28.58
CA ASN A 517 -23.33 2.32 28.94
C ASN A 517 -23.97 3.70 28.86
N GLU A 518 -24.34 4.24 30.02
CA GLU A 518 -25.05 5.52 30.15
C GLU A 518 -24.13 6.70 30.50
N SER A 519 -22.80 6.52 30.48
CA SER A 519 -21.89 7.49 31.12
C SER A 519 -20.60 7.82 30.37
N THR A 520 -20.11 6.95 29.48
CA THR A 520 -18.94 7.21 28.64
C THR A 520 -19.29 6.89 27.19
N ASN A 521 -18.46 7.29 26.22
CA ASN A 521 -18.68 6.89 24.83
C ASN A 521 -18.76 5.37 24.69
N ALA A 522 -19.75 4.90 23.93
CA ALA A 522 -19.84 3.54 23.44
C ALA A 522 -20.46 3.58 22.04
N VAL A 523 -19.66 3.19 21.05
CA VAL A 523 -20.07 3.09 19.66
C VAL A 523 -19.46 1.83 19.06
N CYS A 524 -20.18 1.20 18.14
CA CYS A 524 -19.68 0.07 17.38
C CYS A 524 -20.23 0.13 15.96
N PHE A 525 -19.34 -0.16 15.01
CA PHE A 525 -19.67 -0.30 13.60
C PHE A 525 -19.53 -1.77 13.26
N GLU A 526 -20.58 -2.38 12.70
CA GLU A 526 -20.52 -3.73 12.15
C GLU A 526 -20.94 -3.72 10.68
N THR A 527 -20.36 -4.61 9.90
CA THR A 527 -20.73 -4.79 8.50
C THR A 527 -21.42 -6.13 8.34
N THR A 528 -22.69 -6.09 7.93
CA THR A 528 -23.47 -7.30 7.65
C THR A 528 -23.92 -7.26 6.20
N ALA A 529 -23.46 -8.24 5.41
CA ALA A 529 -23.60 -8.24 3.95
C ALA A 529 -23.06 -6.94 3.33
N ASN A 530 -23.95 -6.07 2.84
CA ASN A 530 -23.57 -4.81 2.16
C ASN A 530 -24.05 -3.57 2.91
N THR A 531 -24.37 -3.74 4.18
CA THR A 531 -24.78 -2.66 5.08
C THR A 531 -23.73 -2.48 6.15
N ARG A 532 -23.42 -1.21 6.43
CA ARG A 532 -22.75 -0.78 7.66
C ARG A 532 -23.83 -0.45 8.68
N HIS A 533 -23.91 -1.22 9.75
CA HIS A 533 -24.73 -0.96 10.92
C HIS A 533 -23.90 -0.25 11.98
N ILE A 534 -24.50 0.70 12.68
CA ILE A 534 -23.83 1.47 13.73
C ILE A 534 -24.73 1.51 14.94
N PHE A 535 -24.21 1.06 16.08
CA PHE A 535 -24.86 1.14 17.37
C PHE A 535 -24.12 2.15 18.22
N THR A 536 -24.83 3.11 18.79
CA THR A 536 -24.21 4.21 19.55
C THR A 536 -25.07 4.59 20.74
N ASN A 537 -24.40 4.93 21.83
CA ASN A 537 -25.03 5.54 22.99
C ASN A 537 -25.15 7.07 22.92
N ASP A 538 -24.68 7.70 21.84
CA ASP A 538 -24.75 9.15 21.59
C ASP A 538 -24.00 10.00 22.64
N ILE A 539 -23.04 9.42 23.36
CA ILE A 539 -22.14 10.14 24.27
C ILE A 539 -20.79 10.33 23.56
N PRO A 540 -20.30 11.57 23.32
CA PRO A 540 -19.00 11.79 22.68
C PRO A 540 -17.83 11.38 23.59
N ASP A 541 -16.69 11.01 22.99
CA ASP A 541 -15.45 10.66 23.70
C ASP A 541 -14.56 11.88 23.96
N HIS A 542 -14.89 13.02 23.36
CA HIS A 542 -14.19 14.28 23.56
C HIS A 542 -14.81 15.14 24.68
N THR A 543 -14.14 16.22 25.07
CA THR A 543 -14.69 17.17 26.04
C THR A 543 -15.93 17.87 25.47
N TYR A 544 -17.05 17.83 26.20
CA TYR A 544 -18.31 18.45 25.79
C TYR A 544 -18.86 19.41 26.85
N GLY A 545 -19.70 20.33 26.39
CA GLY A 545 -20.25 21.38 27.23
C GLY A 545 -19.21 22.44 27.67
N PRO A 546 -19.57 23.32 28.61
CA PRO A 546 -20.89 23.43 29.27
C PRO A 546 -21.99 23.83 28.29
N PHE A 547 -23.17 23.22 28.43
CA PHE A 547 -24.35 23.56 27.63
C PHE A 547 -25.13 24.71 28.27
N GLY A 548 -25.69 25.61 27.45
CA GLY A 548 -26.61 26.62 27.95
C GLY A 548 -28.04 26.10 28.01
N GLY A 549 -28.56 25.76 29.19
CA GLY A 549 -29.93 25.28 29.36
C GLY A 549 -30.10 24.33 30.55
N ALA A 550 -31.27 23.68 30.64
CA ALA A 550 -31.58 22.70 31.68
C ALA A 550 -31.41 21.23 31.22
N ASN A 551 -31.12 21.01 29.93
CA ASN A 551 -30.95 19.67 29.36
C ASN A 551 -29.56 19.14 29.72
N ASN A 552 -29.47 17.86 30.06
CA ASN A 552 -28.21 17.15 30.29
C ASN A 552 -28.13 16.00 29.30
N ILE A 553 -26.92 15.65 28.87
CA ILE A 553 -26.70 14.46 28.05
C ILE A 553 -27.06 13.20 28.84
N GLN A 554 -27.66 12.23 28.17
CA GLN A 554 -27.95 10.89 28.68
C GLN A 554 -27.71 9.88 27.57
N GLY A 555 -27.31 8.65 27.90
CA GLY A 555 -27.14 7.59 26.92
C GLY A 555 -28.44 7.36 26.13
N GLN A 556 -28.27 6.99 24.87
CA GLN A 556 -29.36 6.74 23.93
C GLN A 556 -29.24 5.33 23.34
N ASP A 557 -30.36 4.74 22.93
CA ASP A 557 -30.33 3.43 22.28
C ASP A 557 -30.52 3.62 20.78
N LEU A 558 -29.46 3.98 20.06
CA LEU A 558 -29.54 4.35 18.65
C LEU A 558 -28.85 3.35 17.74
N GLU A 559 -29.56 3.03 16.65
CA GLU A 559 -29.08 2.20 15.55
C GLU A 559 -29.21 2.97 14.23
N TYR A 560 -28.13 2.97 13.47
CA TYR A 560 -28.04 3.51 12.13
C TYR A 560 -27.65 2.43 11.14
N SER A 561 -28.10 2.58 9.90
CA SER A 561 -27.71 1.70 8.80
C SER A 561 -27.39 2.53 7.56
N MET A 562 -26.38 2.16 6.81
CA MET A 562 -26.03 2.80 5.55
C MET A 562 -25.38 1.79 4.60
N CYS A 563 -25.30 2.13 3.33
CA CYS A 563 -24.63 1.26 2.37
C CYS A 563 -23.13 1.20 2.64
N LEU A 564 -22.60 -0.03 2.66
CA LEU A 564 -21.16 -0.27 2.72
C LEU A 564 -20.48 0.20 1.42
N PHE A 565 -21.18 0.01 0.30
CA PHE A 565 -20.74 0.36 -1.04
C PHE A 565 -21.71 1.39 -1.67
N PRO A 566 -21.56 2.67 -1.35
CA PRO A 566 -22.43 3.72 -1.87
C PRO A 566 -22.24 3.94 -3.38
N THR A 567 -23.30 4.39 -4.07
CA THR A 567 -23.26 4.72 -5.50
C THR A 567 -23.76 6.14 -5.73
N LEU A 568 -23.16 6.85 -6.69
CA LEU A 568 -23.57 8.21 -7.04
C LEU A 568 -24.94 8.22 -7.74
N ASN A 569 -25.70 9.29 -7.47
CA ASN A 569 -26.94 9.62 -8.13
C ASN A 569 -26.74 10.80 -9.10
N THR A 570 -27.57 10.85 -10.14
CA THR A 570 -27.62 11.98 -11.08
C THR A 570 -28.29 13.23 -10.50
N THR A 571 -28.95 13.11 -9.35
CA THR A 571 -29.63 14.21 -8.65
C THR A 571 -29.22 14.26 -7.19
N THR A 572 -29.09 15.47 -6.66
CA THR A 572 -28.85 15.71 -5.23
C THR A 572 -30.11 15.53 -4.40
N THR A 573 -29.98 14.96 -3.21
CA THR A 573 -31.04 14.91 -2.21
C THR A 573 -30.87 16.03 -1.18
N PRO A 574 -31.78 17.01 -1.10
CA PRO A 574 -31.72 18.05 -0.08
C PRO A 574 -32.05 17.49 1.30
N LEU A 575 -31.39 18.00 2.34
CA LEU A 575 -31.59 17.54 3.72
C LEU A 575 -32.77 18.22 4.44
N THR A 576 -33.47 19.12 3.76
CA THR A 576 -34.52 19.97 4.29
C THR A 576 -35.79 19.21 4.69
N GLN A 577 -36.62 19.84 5.52
CA GLN A 577 -37.95 19.33 5.87
C GLN A 577 -38.83 19.13 4.62
N ASP A 578 -39.53 18.00 4.54
CA ASP A 578 -40.61 17.76 3.57
C ASP A 578 -41.97 17.80 4.29
N PRO A 579 -42.69 18.93 4.26
CA PRO A 579 -43.98 19.07 4.94
C PRO A 579 -45.08 18.19 4.33
N ASN A 580 -44.88 17.62 3.13
CA ASN A 580 -45.86 16.77 2.46
C ASN A 580 -45.74 15.29 2.87
N SER A 581 -44.64 14.90 3.53
CA SER A 581 -44.41 13.54 4.00
C SER A 581 -45.17 13.28 5.31
N GLN A 582 -46.03 12.25 5.30
CA GLN A 582 -46.87 11.89 6.45
C GLN A 582 -46.05 11.24 7.58
N GLY A 583 -45.52 12.05 8.49
CA GLY A 583 -44.89 11.58 9.74
C GLY A 583 -43.42 11.17 9.63
N CYS A 584 -42.81 11.28 8.44
CA CYS A 584 -41.36 11.13 8.20
C CYS A 584 -40.80 12.30 7.38
N GLY A 585 -41.36 13.49 7.61
CA GLY A 585 -41.06 14.69 6.84
C GLY A 585 -40.14 15.68 7.55
N GLY A 586 -39.54 15.33 8.68
CA GLY A 586 -38.75 16.25 9.51
C GLY A 586 -37.39 16.65 8.92
N GLY A 587 -37.00 16.07 7.79
CA GLY A 587 -35.70 16.23 7.13
C GLY A 587 -34.79 15.01 7.31
N ILE A 588 -33.55 15.11 6.85
CA ILE A 588 -32.54 14.04 6.86
C ILE A 588 -31.30 14.56 7.58
N VAL A 589 -30.78 13.82 8.55
CA VAL A 589 -29.49 14.16 9.17
C VAL A 589 -28.35 13.78 8.23
N PHE A 590 -27.29 14.58 8.17
CA PHE A 590 -26.28 14.46 7.12
C PHE A 590 -25.50 13.15 7.21
N GLY A 591 -25.09 12.77 8.42
CA GLY A 591 -24.26 11.61 8.65
C GLY A 591 -23.96 11.40 10.13
N LEU A 592 -23.10 10.43 10.39
CA LEU A 592 -22.67 10.02 11.73
C LEU A 592 -21.15 10.05 11.80
N SER A 593 -20.62 10.63 12.88
CA SER A 593 -19.19 10.61 13.18
C SER A 593 -18.71 9.22 13.64
N LEU A 594 -17.41 8.96 13.59
CA LEU A 594 -16.82 7.74 14.15
C LEU A 594 -17.04 7.57 15.66
N GLN A 595 -17.37 8.64 16.38
CA GLN A 595 -17.77 8.59 17.79
C GLN A 595 -19.25 8.26 18.00
N GLY A 596 -20.02 8.07 16.93
CA GLY A 596 -21.45 7.79 17.02
C GLY A 596 -22.31 9.02 17.32
N ILE A 597 -21.82 10.23 17.03
CA ILE A 597 -22.55 11.51 17.15
C ILE A 597 -22.99 12.01 15.77
N LEU A 598 -24.23 12.48 15.65
CA LEU A 598 -24.77 12.97 14.39
C LEU A 598 -24.20 14.34 13.96
N TYR A 599 -23.99 14.45 12.65
CA TYR A 599 -23.87 15.73 11.95
C TYR A 599 -25.26 16.19 11.50
N SER A 600 -25.79 17.22 12.14
CA SER A 600 -27.14 17.74 11.90
C SER A 600 -27.06 19.16 11.36
N PRO A 601 -27.12 19.38 10.03
CA PRO A 601 -26.83 20.70 9.48
C PRO A 601 -27.88 21.77 9.83
N PHE A 602 -29.13 21.42 10.16
CA PHE A 602 -30.20 22.41 10.37
C PHE A 602 -30.87 22.28 11.74
N ALA A 603 -31.20 23.41 12.37
CA ALA A 603 -31.78 23.49 13.72
C ALA A 603 -33.33 23.54 13.75
N ARG A 604 -33.99 23.62 12.58
CA ARG A 604 -35.46 23.80 12.45
C ARG A 604 -35.98 25.03 13.22
N LEU A 605 -35.19 26.10 13.16
CA LEU A 605 -35.53 27.40 13.71
C LEU A 605 -35.87 28.32 12.54
N TYR A 606 -36.90 29.14 12.69
CA TYR A 606 -37.45 29.96 11.61
C TYR A 606 -37.68 31.39 12.07
N TRP A 607 -37.75 32.33 11.12
CA TRP A 607 -38.22 33.67 11.41
C TRP A 607 -39.64 33.62 12.01
N ILE A 608 -39.85 34.32 13.11
CA ILE A 608 -41.16 34.42 13.75
C ILE A 608 -41.74 35.80 13.45
N ASN A 609 -42.95 35.83 12.88
CA ASN A 609 -43.66 37.09 12.68
C ASN A 609 -43.92 37.76 14.05
N PRO A 610 -43.41 38.98 14.29
CA PRO A 610 -43.49 39.62 15.60
C PRO A 610 -44.93 39.92 16.04
N ASN A 611 -45.87 40.00 15.09
CA ASN A 611 -47.27 40.32 15.35
C ASN A 611 -48.14 39.06 15.53
N THR A 612 -47.94 38.02 14.72
CA THR A 612 -48.81 36.83 14.71
C THR A 612 -48.21 35.63 15.45
N GLN A 613 -46.91 35.64 15.71
CA GLN A 613 -46.15 34.49 16.23
C GLN A 613 -46.15 33.28 15.29
N GLU A 614 -46.50 33.48 14.01
CA GLU A 614 -46.41 32.44 12.99
C GLU A 614 -44.97 32.33 12.46
N GLU A 615 -44.51 31.10 12.24
CA GLU A 615 -43.20 30.80 11.67
C GLU A 615 -43.22 31.00 10.15
N ASN A 616 -42.20 31.69 9.63
CA ASN A 616 -41.93 31.76 8.21
C ASN A 616 -40.80 30.77 7.86
N MET A 617 -41.20 29.62 7.30
CA MET A 617 -40.32 28.53 6.93
C MET A 617 -39.36 28.86 5.79
N ASP A 618 -39.61 29.94 5.04
CA ASP A 618 -38.72 30.40 3.96
C ASP A 618 -37.44 31.06 4.50
N PHE A 619 -37.39 31.38 5.80
CA PHE A 619 -36.24 31.97 6.47
C PHE A 619 -35.81 31.12 7.66
N VAL A 620 -34.83 30.24 7.40
CA VAL A 620 -34.34 29.26 8.37
C VAL A 620 -33.14 29.83 9.09
N ILE A 621 -33.18 29.84 10.43
CA ILE A 621 -32.13 30.38 11.29
C ILE A 621 -31.01 29.36 11.47
N GLU A 622 -29.77 29.81 11.35
CA GLU A 622 -28.57 29.02 11.65
C GLU A 622 -28.45 28.75 13.16
N ALA A 623 -28.07 27.51 13.48
CA ALA A 623 -28.00 27.00 14.85
C ALA A 623 -27.18 27.91 15.78
N GLU A 624 -26.05 28.40 15.28
CA GLU A 624 -25.07 29.19 16.03
C GLU A 624 -25.60 30.52 16.58
N PHE A 625 -26.68 31.06 16.00
CA PHE A 625 -27.25 32.33 16.42
C PHE A 625 -28.26 32.20 17.56
N THR A 626 -28.80 31.00 17.79
CA THR A 626 -29.91 30.78 18.73
C THR A 626 -29.60 29.73 19.79
N LEU A 627 -28.81 28.71 19.45
CA LEU A 627 -28.49 27.60 20.33
C LEU A 627 -27.20 27.87 21.08
N ASN A 628 -27.20 27.57 22.38
CA ASN A 628 -25.98 27.60 23.18
C ASN A 628 -25.20 26.30 22.92
N MET A 629 -24.31 26.34 21.93
CA MET A 629 -23.43 25.24 21.57
C MET A 629 -22.14 25.28 22.39
N ASP A 630 -21.49 24.14 22.54
CA ASP A 630 -20.16 24.06 23.14
C ASP A 630 -19.04 24.36 22.11
N LEU A 631 -17.79 24.19 22.53
CA LEU A 631 -16.62 24.45 21.67
C LEU A 631 -16.53 23.49 20.47
N ASN A 632 -17.30 22.41 20.48
CA ASN A 632 -17.38 21.44 19.39
C ASN A 632 -18.60 21.70 18.49
N GLY A 633 -19.26 22.86 18.63
CA GLY A 633 -20.41 23.20 17.80
C GLY A 633 -21.61 22.29 18.02
N GLY A 634 -21.65 21.58 19.15
CA GLY A 634 -22.72 20.68 19.51
C GLY A 634 -23.57 21.19 20.67
N HIS A 635 -24.78 20.66 20.79
CA HIS A 635 -25.66 20.92 21.94
C HIS A 635 -26.54 19.73 22.26
N VAL A 636 -27.23 19.79 23.40
CA VAL A 636 -28.15 18.76 23.86
C VAL A 636 -29.60 19.21 23.71
N ASN A 637 -30.39 18.46 22.94
CA ASN A 637 -31.80 18.75 22.76
C ASN A 637 -32.66 18.37 23.98
N ASN A 638 -33.98 18.56 23.88
CA ASN A 638 -34.94 18.28 24.96
C ASN A 638 -35.16 16.79 25.26
N VAL A 639 -34.59 15.88 24.48
CA VAL A 639 -34.59 14.43 24.72
C VAL A 639 -33.19 13.93 25.13
N SER A 640 -32.35 14.82 25.65
CA SER A 640 -31.02 14.52 26.20
C SER A 640 -29.99 14.02 25.16
N ARG A 641 -30.23 14.30 23.88
CA ARG A 641 -29.39 13.84 22.77
C ARG A 641 -28.39 14.90 22.32
N TYR A 642 -27.11 14.53 22.20
CA TYR A 642 -26.03 15.39 21.73
C TYR A 642 -25.81 15.27 20.22
N HIS A 643 -25.60 16.39 19.53
CA HIS A 643 -25.38 16.40 18.08
C HIS A 643 -24.70 17.69 17.64
N TYR A 644 -23.96 17.61 16.54
CA TYR A 644 -23.24 18.75 15.97
C TYR A 644 -24.12 19.53 15.00
N HIS A 645 -24.09 20.85 15.13
CA HIS A 645 -24.58 21.78 14.11
C HIS A 645 -23.44 22.52 13.40
N ASN A 646 -22.22 22.45 13.94
CA ASN A 646 -21.01 23.05 13.37
C ASN A 646 -19.84 22.02 13.43
N VAL A 647 -18.68 22.36 12.89
CA VAL A 647 -17.48 21.53 12.95
C VAL A 647 -17.01 21.38 14.42
N PRO A 648 -16.72 20.15 14.89
CA PRO A 648 -16.13 19.86 16.20
C PRO A 648 -14.68 20.35 16.33
N ILE A 649 -14.44 21.65 16.28
CA ILE A 649 -13.09 22.21 16.09
C ILE A 649 -12.13 21.90 17.25
N ASP A 650 -12.63 21.89 18.49
CA ASP A 650 -11.84 21.56 19.67
C ASP A 650 -11.37 20.10 19.61
N TYR A 651 -12.29 19.17 19.31
CA TYR A 651 -11.98 17.76 19.09
C TYR A 651 -11.02 17.54 17.92
N PHE A 652 -11.27 18.18 16.77
CA PHE A 652 -10.44 18.02 15.59
C PHE A 652 -9.02 18.53 15.81
N THR A 653 -8.86 19.63 16.54
CA THR A 653 -7.55 20.25 16.75
C THR A 653 -6.81 19.61 17.92
N ASN A 654 -7.46 19.43 19.07
CA ASN A 654 -6.80 19.09 20.32
C ASN A 654 -6.74 17.58 20.59
N ASP A 655 -7.73 16.82 20.12
CA ASP A 655 -7.76 15.36 20.32
C ASP A 655 -7.23 14.62 19.08
N LEU A 656 -7.63 15.02 17.86
CA LEU A 656 -7.17 14.40 16.61
C LEU A 656 -5.90 15.03 16.02
N GLY A 657 -5.48 16.21 16.49
CA GLY A 657 -4.25 16.86 16.01
C GLY A 657 -4.31 17.33 14.55
N ILE A 658 -5.50 17.58 13.99
CA ILE A 658 -5.65 17.98 12.59
C ILE A 658 -5.12 19.41 12.40
N SER A 659 -3.97 19.53 11.75
CA SER A 659 -3.23 20.80 11.63
C SER A 659 -3.01 21.28 10.19
N GLY A 660 -3.40 20.47 9.20
CA GLY A 660 -3.17 20.73 7.78
C GLY A 660 -1.79 20.33 7.25
N THR A 661 -0.97 19.67 8.07
CA THR A 661 0.27 18.99 7.61
C THR A 661 -0.02 17.74 6.78
N ASP A 662 -1.09 17.04 7.14
CA ASP A 662 -1.47 15.75 6.57
C ASP A 662 -2.93 15.79 6.07
N HIS A 663 -3.30 14.81 5.25
CA HIS A 663 -4.70 14.61 4.86
C HIS A 663 -5.54 14.37 6.12
N SER A 664 -6.73 14.97 6.18
CA SER A 664 -7.64 14.77 7.31
C SER A 664 -7.98 13.28 7.46
N PRO A 665 -8.02 12.73 8.69
CA PRO A 665 -8.45 11.35 8.90
C PRO A 665 -9.93 11.19 8.56
N LEU A 666 -10.37 9.94 8.36
CA LEU A 666 -11.80 9.64 8.26
C LEU A 666 -12.54 10.07 9.53
N LEU A 667 -13.59 10.88 9.37
CA LEU A 667 -14.35 11.45 10.50
C LEU A 667 -15.72 10.81 10.70
N GLY A 668 -16.16 9.99 9.76
CA GLY A 668 -17.44 9.31 9.78
C GLY A 668 -17.98 9.06 8.38
N TYR A 669 -19.27 8.78 8.31
CA TYR A 669 -19.95 8.46 7.06
C TYR A 669 -21.26 9.22 6.95
N ALA A 670 -21.54 9.70 5.73
CA ALA A 670 -22.79 10.34 5.38
C ALA A 670 -23.94 9.31 5.36
N ALA A 671 -25.16 9.80 5.45
CA ALA A 671 -26.38 8.97 5.46
C ALA A 671 -26.58 8.14 4.18
N ASP A 672 -25.86 8.49 3.11
CA ASP A 672 -25.83 7.75 1.85
C ASP A 672 -24.66 6.75 1.74
N GLY A 673 -23.80 6.68 2.76
CA GLY A 673 -22.70 5.71 2.89
C GLY A 673 -21.31 6.22 2.50
N PHE A 674 -21.19 7.41 1.88
CA PHE A 674 -19.89 7.97 1.50
C PHE A 674 -19.12 8.52 2.73
N PRO A 675 -17.77 8.47 2.72
CA PRO A 675 -16.95 8.95 3.83
C PRO A 675 -16.98 10.48 3.98
N ILE A 676 -16.70 10.94 5.19
CA ILE A 676 -16.64 12.34 5.58
C ILE A 676 -15.22 12.67 6.07
N TYR A 677 -14.63 13.73 5.54
CA TYR A 677 -13.33 14.27 5.94
C TYR A 677 -13.43 15.75 6.33
N TYR A 678 -12.37 16.29 6.94
CA TYR A 678 -12.23 17.73 7.17
C TYR A 678 -11.47 18.40 6.01
N LYS A 679 -11.44 19.73 6.01
CA LYS A 679 -11.00 20.59 4.91
C LYS A 679 -9.58 20.36 4.38
N TYR A 680 -8.70 19.69 5.11
CA TYR A 680 -7.33 19.44 4.65
C TYR A 680 -7.29 18.14 3.85
N LEU A 681 -7.08 18.28 2.54
CA LEU A 681 -7.14 17.19 1.58
C LEU A 681 -5.93 17.26 0.65
N TYR A 682 -5.70 16.20 -0.13
CA TYR A 682 -4.67 16.24 -1.18
C TYR A 682 -5.00 17.35 -2.18
N THR A 683 -4.04 18.22 -2.45
CA THR A 683 -4.19 19.32 -3.42
C THR A 683 -4.60 18.75 -4.77
N ASN A 684 -3.92 17.68 -5.20
CA ASN A 684 -4.35 16.89 -6.33
C ASN A 684 -5.24 15.75 -5.84
N PRO A 685 -6.53 15.72 -6.20
CA PRO A 685 -7.44 14.67 -5.75
C PRO A 685 -7.06 13.27 -6.26
N MET A 686 -6.11 13.14 -7.18
CA MET A 686 -5.69 11.84 -7.74
C MET A 686 -4.30 11.42 -7.33
N ASN A 687 -3.64 12.18 -6.45
CA ASN A 687 -2.29 11.89 -6.02
C ASN A 687 -2.20 12.06 -4.49
N SER A 688 -2.07 10.94 -3.78
CA SER A 688 -1.82 10.91 -2.33
C SER A 688 -0.45 11.48 -1.94
N MET A 689 0.44 11.67 -2.92
CA MET A 689 1.76 12.28 -2.78
C MET A 689 1.73 13.78 -3.14
N GLY A 690 0.57 14.31 -3.58
CA GLY A 690 0.37 15.74 -3.76
C GLY A 690 0.33 16.46 -2.41
N GLY A 691 0.84 17.70 -2.36
CA GLY A 691 0.82 18.50 -1.12
C GLY A 691 -0.59 18.67 -0.55
N ILE A 692 -0.73 19.03 0.73
CA ILE A 692 -2.03 19.24 1.36
C ILE A 692 -2.53 20.68 1.12
N SER A 693 -3.80 20.80 0.73
CA SER A 693 -4.48 22.08 0.60
C SER A 693 -5.71 22.13 1.50
N GLU A 694 -6.04 23.35 1.94
CA GLU A 694 -7.27 23.65 2.65
C GLU A 694 -8.39 23.95 1.66
N PHE A 695 -9.53 23.26 1.81
CA PHE A 695 -10.71 23.42 0.98
C PHE A 695 -11.84 24.14 1.72
N GLN A 696 -12.62 24.93 0.99
CA GLN A 696 -13.75 25.68 1.50
C GLN A 696 -15.00 25.33 0.69
N SER A 697 -16.19 25.55 1.25
CA SER A 697 -17.43 25.39 0.50
C SER A 697 -17.51 26.42 -0.65
N ASP A 698 -18.38 26.16 -1.63
CA ASP A 698 -18.66 27.10 -2.71
C ASP A 698 -19.67 28.18 -2.34
N TYR A 699 -19.99 28.39 -1.06
CA TYR A 699 -20.92 29.44 -0.61
C TYR A 699 -20.24 30.61 0.10
N GLN A 700 -20.85 31.78 -0.04
CA GLN A 700 -20.46 32.99 0.68
C GLN A 700 -21.68 33.77 1.19
N LEU A 701 -21.45 34.64 2.16
CA LEU A 701 -22.47 35.57 2.67
C LEU A 701 -22.78 36.65 1.63
N LYS A 702 -24.07 36.88 1.36
CA LYS A 702 -24.52 37.95 0.47
C LYS A 702 -24.12 39.32 1.01
N THR A 703 -23.94 40.28 0.11
CA THR A 703 -23.70 41.68 0.50
C THR A 703 -24.99 42.50 0.42
N GLY A 704 -25.11 43.53 1.27
CA GLY A 704 -26.25 44.44 1.28
C GLY A 704 -27.30 44.14 2.37
N THR A 705 -28.57 44.40 2.06
CA THR A 705 -29.68 44.25 3.02
C THR A 705 -30.77 43.34 2.48
N ARG A 706 -31.37 42.54 3.37
CA ARG A 706 -32.54 41.73 3.09
C ARG A 706 -33.72 42.59 2.62
N PRO A 707 -34.53 42.11 1.67
CA PRO A 707 -35.67 42.85 1.15
C PRO A 707 -36.93 42.78 2.03
N GLY A 708 -36.87 42.12 3.19
CA GLY A 708 -38.01 41.94 4.07
C GLY A 708 -38.53 43.25 4.67
N ASP A 709 -39.69 43.17 5.30
CA ASP A 709 -40.39 44.29 5.94
C ASP A 709 -40.27 44.28 7.48
N GLY A 710 -39.50 43.34 8.04
CA GLY A 710 -39.35 43.13 9.49
C GLY A 710 -40.61 42.56 10.15
N ILE A 711 -41.62 42.14 9.37
CA ILE A 711 -42.88 41.58 9.87
C ILE A 711 -43.13 40.20 9.26
N THR A 712 -43.30 40.15 7.94
CA THR A 712 -43.55 38.92 7.17
C THR A 712 -42.27 38.20 6.80
N ALA A 713 -41.16 38.93 6.65
CA ALA A 713 -39.81 38.42 6.40
C ALA A 713 -38.77 39.30 7.11
N PRO A 714 -37.58 38.77 7.47
CA PRO A 714 -36.54 39.54 8.11
C PRO A 714 -35.99 40.65 7.19
N ASP A 715 -35.78 41.83 7.75
CA ASP A 715 -35.08 42.95 7.12
C ASP A 715 -33.64 43.08 7.69
N GLY A 716 -32.95 44.19 7.42
CA GLY A 716 -31.59 44.43 7.91
C GLY A 716 -30.49 43.87 7.00
N VAL A 717 -29.25 43.85 7.48
CA VAL A 717 -28.07 43.40 6.72
C VAL A 717 -28.01 41.88 6.64
N TYR A 718 -27.50 41.33 5.54
CA TYR A 718 -27.12 39.91 5.49
C TYR A 718 -25.97 39.69 6.49
N ASP A 719 -26.25 38.98 7.58
CA ASP A 719 -25.33 38.77 8.71
C ASP A 719 -25.08 37.29 9.04
N GLY A 720 -25.64 36.38 8.23
CA GLY A 720 -25.46 34.93 8.38
C GLY A 720 -26.51 34.28 9.26
N THR A 721 -27.39 35.07 9.90
CA THR A 721 -28.46 34.55 10.76
C THR A 721 -29.34 33.54 10.04
N TYR A 722 -29.61 33.73 8.74
CA TYR A 722 -30.46 32.83 7.95
C TYR A 722 -29.67 32.11 6.88
N ILE A 723 -30.05 30.85 6.59
CA ILE A 723 -29.55 30.09 5.42
C ILE A 723 -29.68 30.93 4.13
N GLN A 724 -30.78 31.68 4.01
CA GLN A 724 -31.08 32.52 2.86
C GLN A 724 -30.15 33.74 2.72
N ASP A 725 -29.29 34.01 3.69
CA ASP A 725 -28.26 35.03 3.61
C ASP A 725 -27.06 34.59 2.77
N TYR A 726 -26.92 33.30 2.49
CA TYR A 726 -25.82 32.76 1.69
C TYR A 726 -26.22 32.61 0.22
N GLU A 727 -25.22 32.74 -0.66
CA GLU A 727 -25.32 32.46 -2.09
C GLU A 727 -24.20 31.53 -2.55
N GLN A 728 -24.51 30.68 -3.52
CA GLN A 728 -23.56 29.76 -4.12
C GLN A 728 -22.75 30.47 -5.21
N ILE A 729 -21.44 30.26 -5.21
CA ILE A 729 -20.50 30.71 -6.23
C ILE A 729 -19.62 29.52 -6.62
N PRO A 730 -20.07 28.68 -7.58
CA PRO A 730 -19.36 27.44 -7.92
C PRO A 730 -17.89 27.64 -8.32
N SER A 731 -17.51 28.82 -8.84
CA SER A 731 -16.14 29.09 -9.26
C SER A 731 -15.14 29.32 -8.12
N GLN A 732 -15.59 29.35 -6.85
CA GLN A 732 -14.72 29.65 -5.70
C GLN A 732 -14.24 28.42 -4.92
N SER A 733 -14.72 27.24 -5.30
CA SER A 733 -14.32 25.96 -4.70
C SER A 733 -14.22 24.86 -5.76
N GLU A 734 -13.42 23.84 -5.47
CA GLU A 734 -13.39 22.58 -6.21
C GLU A 734 -14.38 21.55 -5.64
N LEU A 735 -14.97 21.83 -4.49
CA LEU A 735 -16.06 21.04 -3.93
C LEU A 735 -17.34 21.31 -4.73
N ASP A 736 -18.13 20.26 -4.92
CA ASP A 736 -19.42 20.34 -5.62
C ASP A 736 -20.50 21.03 -4.76
N GLU A 737 -21.72 21.13 -5.30
CA GLU A 737 -22.83 21.81 -4.63
C GLU A 737 -23.28 21.17 -3.30
N CYS A 738 -22.83 19.93 -3.02
CA CYS A 738 -23.03 19.23 -1.76
C CYS A 738 -21.76 19.19 -0.91
N GLY A 739 -20.75 20.01 -1.21
CA GLY A 739 -19.53 20.09 -0.41
C GLY A 739 -18.68 18.81 -0.46
N GLY A 740 -18.77 18.04 -1.54
CA GLY A 740 -17.94 16.85 -1.74
C GLY A 740 -17.13 16.91 -3.03
N ARG A 741 -16.22 15.95 -3.19
CA ARG A 741 -15.47 15.75 -4.42
C ARG A 741 -15.05 14.29 -4.57
N PHE A 742 -14.59 13.94 -5.77
CA PHE A 742 -13.95 12.64 -6.00
C PHE A 742 -12.45 12.76 -5.78
N GLY A 743 -11.84 11.78 -5.14
CA GLY A 743 -10.38 11.68 -5.06
C GLY A 743 -9.89 10.51 -4.20
N VAL A 744 -8.59 10.28 -4.22
CA VAL A 744 -7.88 9.38 -3.32
C VAL A 744 -7.85 9.97 -1.91
N THR A 745 -7.88 9.09 -0.91
CA THR A 745 -7.78 9.42 0.51
C THR A 745 -6.98 8.31 1.20
N PRO A 746 -6.43 8.51 2.41
CA PRO A 746 -5.73 7.44 3.12
C PRO A 746 -6.55 6.14 3.24
N ASP A 747 -7.85 6.25 3.50
CA ASP A 747 -8.75 5.11 3.67
C ASP A 747 -9.29 4.52 2.34
N TYR A 748 -9.14 5.26 1.24
CA TYR A 748 -9.61 4.88 -0.10
C TYR A 748 -8.53 5.24 -1.13
N PRO A 749 -7.42 4.47 -1.20
CA PRO A 749 -6.29 4.77 -2.07
C PRO A 749 -6.64 4.69 -3.56
N ASP A 750 -7.61 3.85 -3.93
CA ASP A 750 -8.14 3.75 -5.31
C ASP A 750 -9.12 4.89 -5.68
N GLY A 751 -9.35 5.82 -4.76
CA GLY A 751 -10.30 6.91 -4.90
C GLY A 751 -11.69 6.57 -4.39
N THR A 752 -12.44 7.61 -4.04
CA THR A 752 -13.88 7.53 -3.77
C THR A 752 -14.50 8.93 -3.89
N TYR A 753 -15.83 9.01 -3.97
CA TYR A 753 -16.51 10.27 -3.68
C TYR A 753 -16.59 10.45 -2.16
N TYR A 754 -16.28 11.65 -1.68
CA TYR A 754 -16.33 11.93 -0.25
C TYR A 754 -16.81 13.35 0.01
N TYR A 755 -17.38 13.55 1.20
CA TYR A 755 -17.83 14.86 1.67
C TYR A 755 -16.80 15.52 2.56
N VAL A 756 -16.84 16.85 2.59
CA VAL A 756 -15.86 17.67 3.28
C VAL A 756 -16.57 18.62 4.25
N LEU A 757 -16.19 18.55 5.52
CA LEU A 757 -16.55 19.56 6.52
C LEU A 757 -15.64 20.77 6.36
N THR A 758 -16.20 21.97 6.37
CA THR A 758 -15.46 23.21 6.05
C THR A 758 -15.68 24.29 7.12
N ASP A 759 -14.79 25.29 7.15
CA ASP A 759 -14.86 26.39 8.12
C ASP A 759 -15.73 27.56 7.65
N ASN A 760 -16.20 27.54 6.41
CA ASN A 760 -17.19 28.47 5.90
C ASN A 760 -18.54 27.78 5.71
N TRP A 761 -19.62 28.56 5.74
CA TRP A 761 -20.94 28.01 5.53
C TRP A 761 -21.08 27.39 4.13
N PRO A 762 -21.70 26.22 3.96
CA PRO A 762 -22.19 25.36 5.03
C PRO A 762 -21.07 24.53 5.67
N TYR A 763 -20.96 24.64 7.00
CA TYR A 763 -19.95 23.90 7.79
C TYR A 763 -20.11 22.37 7.67
N ILE A 764 -21.38 21.93 7.68
CA ILE A 764 -21.82 20.57 7.39
C ILE A 764 -22.65 20.64 6.09
N PRO A 765 -22.37 19.81 5.07
CA PRO A 765 -23.12 19.80 3.81
C PRO A 765 -24.65 19.79 3.94
N ARG A 766 -25.33 20.39 2.94
CA ARG A 766 -26.80 20.57 2.91
C ARG A 766 -27.54 19.62 1.97
N CYS A 767 -26.81 18.77 1.25
CA CYS A 767 -27.38 17.74 0.39
C CYS A 767 -26.49 16.50 0.32
N LEU A 768 -27.05 15.42 -0.23
CA LEU A 768 -26.37 14.15 -0.48
C LEU A 768 -26.41 13.83 -1.99
N LYS A 769 -25.35 13.21 -2.50
CA LYS A 769 -25.15 12.74 -3.88
C LYS A 769 -25.40 11.24 -4.04
N GLY A 770 -25.45 10.46 -2.97
CA GLY A 770 -25.66 9.02 -3.09
C GLY A 770 -27.07 8.63 -3.53
N ASN A 771 -27.17 7.49 -4.19
CA ASN A 771 -28.40 6.97 -4.76
C ASN A 771 -29.36 6.43 -3.69
N PHE A 772 -28.83 5.93 -2.58
CA PHE A 772 -29.59 5.33 -1.50
C PHE A 772 -29.28 6.04 -0.19
N ILE A 773 -30.33 6.47 0.51
CA ILE A 773 -30.26 7.08 1.84
C ILE A 773 -31.16 6.27 2.74
N ASP A 774 -30.57 5.66 3.77
CA ASP A 774 -31.32 4.78 4.64
C ASP A 774 -32.32 5.55 5.51
N ASN A 775 -33.43 4.89 5.87
CA ASN A 775 -34.50 5.53 6.63
C ASN A 775 -34.11 5.84 8.09
N THR A 776 -33.07 5.19 8.63
CA THR A 776 -32.55 5.46 9.99
C THR A 776 -32.04 6.90 10.16
N PHE A 777 -31.69 7.58 9.06
CA PHE A 777 -31.25 8.98 9.06
C PHE A 777 -32.40 9.99 8.87
N LYS A 778 -33.64 9.54 8.68
CA LYS A 778 -34.81 10.42 8.49
C LYS A 778 -35.44 10.81 9.82
N ILE A 779 -35.86 12.08 9.92
CA ILE A 779 -36.45 12.61 11.15
C ILE A 779 -37.98 12.50 11.08
N GLY A 780 -38.56 11.72 11.98
CA GLY A 780 -40.01 11.71 12.19
C GLY A 780 -40.51 10.49 12.98
N PRO A 781 -41.65 10.62 13.68
CA PRO A 781 -42.18 9.56 14.53
C PRO A 781 -42.65 8.30 13.77
N ASN A 782 -42.85 8.40 12.46
CA ASN A 782 -43.38 7.31 11.62
C ASN A 782 -42.46 7.00 10.42
N CYS A 783 -41.15 7.18 10.58
CA CYS A 783 -40.23 6.77 9.53
C CYS A 783 -40.23 5.25 9.34
N PRO A 784 -40.17 4.75 8.09
CA PRO A 784 -40.00 3.32 7.85
C PRO A 784 -38.71 2.80 8.50
N PRO A 785 -38.60 1.49 8.78
CA PRO A 785 -37.35 0.89 9.24
C PRO A 785 -36.26 0.98 8.16
N SER A 786 -35.02 0.63 8.53
CA SER A 786 -33.90 0.48 7.60
C SER A 786 -34.29 -0.35 6.38
N ALA A 787 -33.85 0.09 5.21
CA ALA A 787 -34.03 -0.60 3.93
C ALA A 787 -32.67 -0.98 3.29
N SER A 788 -31.56 -0.66 3.97
CA SER A 788 -30.20 -0.88 3.47
C SER A 788 -29.93 -2.33 3.04
N ALA A 789 -30.48 -3.31 3.76
CA ALA A 789 -30.28 -4.73 3.44
C ALA A 789 -30.83 -5.14 2.06
N THR A 790 -31.82 -4.41 1.53
CA THR A 790 -32.37 -4.65 0.17
C THR A 790 -31.86 -3.68 -0.87
N ASP A 791 -31.56 -2.45 -0.45
CA ASP A 791 -31.33 -1.34 -1.37
C ASP A 791 -29.84 -1.12 -1.68
N CYS A 792 -28.95 -1.58 -0.79
CA CYS A 792 -27.51 -1.40 -0.98
C CYS A 792 -26.92 -2.33 -2.04
N ALA A 793 -25.95 -1.81 -2.78
CA ALA A 793 -25.21 -2.56 -3.79
C ALA A 793 -24.46 -3.75 -3.18
N THR A 794 -24.35 -4.86 -3.90
CA THR A 794 -23.84 -6.13 -3.35
C THR A 794 -22.33 -6.34 -3.40
N SER A 795 -21.59 -5.34 -3.84
CA SER A 795 -20.13 -5.33 -3.94
C SER A 795 -19.68 -3.87 -4.04
N SER A 796 -18.40 -3.60 -3.73
CA SER A 796 -17.82 -2.30 -4.07
C SER A 796 -18.05 -2.06 -5.56
N THR A 797 -18.57 -0.89 -5.90
CA THR A 797 -18.71 -0.45 -7.29
C THR A 797 -17.38 -0.07 -7.91
N MET A 798 -16.28 -0.25 -7.17
CA MET A 798 -14.91 -0.13 -7.62
C MET A 798 -14.15 -1.41 -7.22
N ASN A 799 -14.47 -2.51 -7.89
CA ASN A 799 -13.49 -3.57 -8.08
C ASN A 799 -12.72 -3.19 -9.34
N THR A 800 -11.52 -2.65 -9.17
CA THR A 800 -10.43 -2.78 -10.14
C THR A 800 -9.95 -4.23 -10.13
N ASP A 801 -10.86 -5.19 -10.36
CA ASP A 801 -10.50 -6.57 -10.68
C ASP A 801 -9.84 -6.57 -12.07
N ASP A 802 -8.64 -6.02 -12.15
CA ASP A 802 -7.72 -6.21 -13.27
C ASP A 802 -7.39 -7.71 -13.41
N ALA A 803 -7.52 -8.48 -12.34
CA ALA A 803 -7.37 -9.93 -12.34
C ALA A 803 -8.42 -10.68 -13.18
N MET A 804 -9.65 -10.14 -13.39
CA MET A 804 -10.67 -10.81 -14.21
C MET A 804 -10.87 -10.20 -15.62
N TYR A 805 -10.52 -8.93 -15.82
CA TYR A 805 -10.77 -8.23 -17.10
C TYR A 805 -9.63 -7.30 -17.58
N GLY A 806 -8.50 -7.20 -16.87
CA GLY A 806 -7.40 -6.27 -17.20
C GLY A 806 -6.80 -6.49 -18.59
N THR A 807 -6.77 -7.73 -19.07
CA THR A 807 -6.33 -8.08 -20.45
C THR A 807 -7.39 -7.84 -21.54
N ALA A 808 -8.60 -7.41 -21.19
CA ALA A 808 -9.75 -7.38 -22.10
C ALA A 808 -10.33 -5.98 -22.38
N LEU A 809 -9.75 -4.90 -21.81
CA LEU A 809 -10.28 -3.55 -21.90
C LEU A 809 -9.23 -2.50 -22.31
N ASN A 810 -9.08 -2.25 -23.62
CA ASN A 810 -8.21 -1.22 -24.16
C ASN A 810 -9.01 0.03 -24.50
N ILE A 811 -8.84 1.10 -23.71
CA ILE A 811 -9.42 2.41 -24.01
C ILE A 811 -8.32 3.29 -24.57
N SER A 812 -8.49 3.76 -25.81
CA SER A 812 -7.53 4.64 -26.45
C SER A 812 -8.21 5.96 -26.83
N VAL A 813 -7.55 7.06 -26.47
CA VAL A 813 -7.85 8.38 -27.01
C VAL A 813 -6.85 8.58 -28.13
N ASP A 814 -7.32 8.62 -29.38
CA ASP A 814 -6.44 9.00 -30.49
C ASP A 814 -6.18 10.51 -30.38
N PRO A 815 -4.94 10.95 -30.11
CA PRO A 815 -4.63 12.37 -29.93
C PRO A 815 -4.84 13.21 -31.19
N THR A 816 -5.10 12.58 -32.34
CA THR A 816 -5.39 13.24 -33.63
C THR A 816 -6.87 13.19 -34.02
N SER A 817 -7.70 12.43 -33.28
CA SER A 817 -9.11 12.25 -33.59
C SER A 817 -10.01 12.85 -32.51
N THR A 818 -11.13 13.46 -32.91
CA THR A 818 -12.16 13.97 -31.99
C THR A 818 -13.03 12.85 -31.40
N GLN A 819 -12.47 11.66 -31.22
CA GLN A 819 -13.18 10.44 -30.85
C GLN A 819 -12.41 9.63 -29.81
N LEU A 820 -13.16 9.12 -28.84
CA LEU A 820 -12.72 8.11 -27.89
C LEU A 820 -13.09 6.74 -28.45
N ASN A 821 -12.09 5.86 -28.59
CA ASN A 821 -12.29 4.49 -29.06
C ASN A 821 -12.21 3.52 -27.88
N LEU A 822 -13.33 2.86 -27.62
CA LEU A 822 -13.46 1.81 -26.63
C LEU A 822 -13.30 0.47 -27.34
N ASN A 823 -12.20 -0.23 -27.08
CA ASN A 823 -11.95 -1.56 -27.64
C ASN A 823 -11.96 -2.59 -26.51
N ILE A 824 -13.02 -3.39 -26.47
CA ILE A 824 -13.21 -4.43 -25.45
C ILE A 824 -13.30 -5.81 -26.11
N ALA A 825 -12.89 -6.86 -25.41
CA ALA A 825 -12.96 -8.22 -25.94
C ALA A 825 -14.38 -8.57 -26.42
N GLU A 826 -14.49 -9.28 -27.55
CA GLU A 826 -15.79 -9.56 -28.20
C GLU A 826 -16.81 -10.22 -27.26
N ASN A 827 -16.36 -11.04 -26.31
CA ASN A 827 -17.20 -11.71 -25.31
C ASN A 827 -17.76 -10.78 -24.22
N LEU A 828 -17.33 -9.50 -24.17
CA LEU A 828 -17.78 -8.48 -23.23
C LEU A 828 -18.74 -7.46 -23.87
N VAL A 829 -18.72 -7.30 -25.19
CA VAL A 829 -19.58 -6.34 -25.91
C VAL A 829 -21.05 -6.52 -25.57
N ASP A 830 -21.54 -7.76 -25.60
CA ASP A 830 -22.94 -8.08 -25.30
C ASP A 830 -23.28 -7.97 -23.79
N LYS A 831 -22.28 -7.83 -22.92
CA LYS A 831 -22.46 -7.66 -21.48
C LYS A 831 -22.58 -6.19 -21.08
N VAL A 832 -22.05 -5.26 -21.89
CA VAL A 832 -22.10 -3.82 -21.60
C VAL A 832 -23.49 -3.27 -21.92
N ILE A 833 -24.24 -2.98 -20.85
CA ILE A 833 -25.59 -2.40 -20.87
C ILE A 833 -25.58 -0.86 -20.77
N GLY A 834 -24.42 -0.24 -20.62
CA GLY A 834 -24.31 1.22 -20.62
C GLY A 834 -22.89 1.74 -20.49
N ILE A 835 -22.71 3.01 -20.82
CA ILE A 835 -21.44 3.74 -20.73
C ILE A 835 -21.72 5.10 -20.10
N VAL A 836 -20.90 5.55 -19.17
CA VAL A 836 -20.97 6.91 -18.62
C VAL A 836 -19.57 7.50 -18.66
N ILE A 837 -19.44 8.76 -19.09
CA ILE A 837 -18.17 9.49 -19.00
C ILE A 837 -18.36 10.64 -18.02
N TYR A 838 -17.48 10.70 -17.02
CA TYR A 838 -17.43 11.77 -16.03
C TYR A 838 -16.23 12.67 -16.32
N HIS A 839 -16.39 13.97 -16.11
CA HIS A 839 -15.27 14.87 -15.89
C HIS A 839 -14.71 14.66 -14.48
N SER A 840 -13.46 15.03 -14.24
CA SER A 840 -12.80 14.96 -12.92
C SER A 840 -13.57 15.62 -11.78
N SER A 841 -14.41 16.62 -12.07
CA SER A 841 -15.31 17.26 -11.11
C SER A 841 -16.59 16.47 -10.78
N GLY A 842 -16.71 15.22 -11.26
CA GLY A 842 -17.92 14.39 -11.10
C GLY A 842 -19.05 14.72 -12.07
N GLN A 843 -18.90 15.74 -12.92
CA GLN A 843 -19.91 16.09 -13.93
C GLN A 843 -20.02 14.98 -14.99
N ILE A 844 -21.22 14.43 -15.21
CA ILE A 844 -21.46 13.52 -16.33
C ILE A 844 -21.42 14.33 -17.63
N VAL A 845 -20.49 13.98 -18.52
CA VAL A 845 -20.32 14.62 -19.82
C VAL A 845 -20.83 13.76 -20.98
N PHE A 846 -20.98 12.45 -20.77
CA PHE A 846 -21.59 11.54 -21.72
C PHE A 846 -22.29 10.38 -21.00
N SER A 847 -23.38 9.87 -21.57
CA SER A 847 -24.03 8.63 -21.12
C SER A 847 -24.70 7.90 -22.27
N SER A 848 -24.62 6.57 -22.28
CA SER A 848 -25.28 5.67 -23.21
C SER A 848 -25.87 4.47 -22.46
N ASN A 849 -27.01 3.96 -22.93
CA ASN A 849 -27.67 2.77 -22.38
C ASN A 849 -27.35 1.50 -23.20
N ALA A 850 -26.24 1.52 -23.92
CA ALA A 850 -25.70 0.41 -24.69
C ALA A 850 -24.21 0.64 -24.96
N TYR A 851 -23.47 -0.43 -25.25
CA TYR A 851 -22.11 -0.34 -25.76
C TYR A 851 -22.02 0.54 -27.01
N GLN A 852 -21.00 1.40 -27.06
CA GLN A 852 -20.62 2.18 -28.22
C GLN A 852 -19.10 2.15 -28.34
N GLU A 853 -18.61 1.63 -29.46
CA GLU A 853 -17.17 1.54 -29.73
C GLU A 853 -16.54 2.92 -29.96
N ASN A 854 -17.28 3.85 -30.60
CA ASN A 854 -16.79 5.17 -30.98
C ASN A 854 -17.64 6.25 -30.32
N ILE A 855 -17.05 7.05 -29.43
CA ILE A 855 -17.73 8.15 -28.71
C ILE A 855 -17.14 9.49 -29.16
N GLN A 856 -17.98 10.42 -29.62
CA GLN A 856 -17.52 11.76 -30.03
C GLN A 856 -17.09 12.57 -28.82
N THR A 857 -15.86 13.08 -28.81
CA THR A 857 -15.31 13.89 -27.71
C THR A 857 -15.05 15.34 -28.11
N ALA A 858 -15.40 15.74 -29.35
CA ALA A 858 -15.17 17.09 -29.89
C ALA A 858 -15.73 18.27 -29.04
N HIS A 859 -16.64 17.98 -28.10
CA HIS A 859 -17.31 18.94 -27.24
C HIS A 859 -16.74 18.96 -25.81
N LEU A 860 -15.80 18.07 -25.49
CA LEU A 860 -15.11 18.00 -24.21
C LEU A 860 -13.90 18.94 -24.26
N SER A 861 -13.69 19.69 -23.18
CA SER A 861 -12.47 20.48 -23.00
C SER A 861 -11.28 19.57 -22.68
N GLY A 862 -10.05 20.04 -22.90
CA GLY A 862 -8.86 19.34 -22.39
C GLY A 862 -8.98 19.16 -20.87
N GLY A 863 -8.69 17.95 -20.38
CA GLY A 863 -8.92 17.59 -18.99
C GLY A 863 -8.98 16.09 -18.72
N ILE A 864 -9.17 15.74 -17.46
CA ILE A 864 -9.26 14.35 -17.00
C ILE A 864 -10.72 13.91 -17.02
N TYR A 865 -10.94 12.73 -17.59
CA TYR A 865 -12.25 12.10 -17.66
C TYR A 865 -12.19 10.64 -17.21
N TYR A 866 -13.33 10.09 -16.84
CA TYR A 866 -13.48 8.69 -16.44
C TYR A 866 -14.54 8.03 -17.30
N VAL A 867 -14.20 6.92 -17.94
CA VAL A 867 -15.12 6.11 -18.73
C VAL A 867 -15.55 4.91 -17.90
N GLN A 868 -16.81 4.89 -17.52
CA GLN A 868 -17.46 3.78 -16.83
C GLN A 868 -18.27 2.94 -17.80
N LEU A 869 -18.09 1.62 -17.77
CA LEU A 869 -18.87 0.63 -18.48
C LEU A 869 -19.75 -0.12 -17.49
N ASN A 870 -21.05 -0.15 -17.76
CA ASN A 870 -22.04 -0.84 -16.95
C ASN A 870 -22.32 -2.21 -17.56
N MET A 871 -22.19 -3.29 -16.78
CA MET A 871 -22.36 -4.68 -17.22
C MET A 871 -23.34 -5.47 -16.33
N GLY A 872 -24.54 -4.92 -16.11
CA GLY A 872 -25.54 -5.52 -15.22
C GLY A 872 -25.24 -5.21 -13.76
N GLN A 873 -24.83 -6.22 -13.01
CA GLN A 873 -24.41 -6.06 -11.60
C GLN A 873 -22.96 -5.60 -11.44
N ASN A 874 -22.18 -5.61 -12.53
CA ASN A 874 -20.76 -5.25 -12.52
C ASN A 874 -20.55 -3.91 -13.24
N GLN A 875 -19.53 -3.16 -12.83
CA GLN A 875 -19.11 -1.92 -13.50
C GLN A 875 -17.57 -1.87 -13.58
N VAL A 876 -17.05 -1.26 -14.64
CA VAL A 876 -15.60 -1.05 -14.84
C VAL A 876 -15.37 0.40 -15.21
N THR A 877 -14.50 1.10 -14.49
CA THR A 877 -14.16 2.50 -14.76
C THR A 877 -12.69 2.64 -15.11
N ARG A 878 -12.39 3.47 -16.12
CA ARG A 878 -11.04 3.77 -16.57
C ARG A 878 -10.84 5.27 -16.75
N LYS A 879 -9.71 5.77 -16.29
CA LYS A 879 -9.26 7.13 -16.55
C LYS A 879 -8.88 7.29 -18.02
N ILE A 880 -9.26 8.41 -18.60
CA ILE A 880 -8.73 8.89 -19.88
C ILE A 880 -8.30 10.35 -19.72
N ILE A 881 -7.27 10.73 -20.46
CA ILE A 881 -6.84 12.13 -20.54
C ILE A 881 -7.18 12.63 -21.93
N ILE A 882 -7.94 13.70 -22.01
CA ILE A 882 -8.18 14.41 -23.26
C ILE A 882 -7.19 15.59 -23.28
N PRO A 883 -6.20 15.59 -24.20
CA PRO A 883 -5.13 16.58 -24.26
C PRO A 883 -5.62 18.00 -24.61
#